data_AF-A0A3D8RFX6-F1
#
_entry.id   AF-A0A3D8RFX6-F1
#
_cell.length_a   1.000
_cell.length_b   1.000
_cell.length_c   1.000
_cell.angle_alpha   90.00
_cell.angle_beta   90.00
_cell.angle_gamma   90.00
#
_symmetry.space_group_name_H-M   'P 1'
#
loop_
_entity.id
_entity.type
_entity.pdbx_description
1 polymer ?
#
loop_
_entity_poly.entity_id
_entity_poly.type
_entity_poly.pdbx_seq_one_letter_code
_entity_poly.pdbx_strand_id
1 'polypeptide(L)'
;MAKVVDWTSRKPSPIPKAFSNLAPAAISYRGELCVFFVQERPVEKDSVLFTIRRLADETWTEPELLTYGVANSVVPASRTPLIVVSEDVLHLIVFHKADGNDTLNLSHYHLTIGWDFDAEQELRIWERISQLPLTDGLVDASLVTAQNQLYLFYRQIAPNQPQPTFFLMRWVGGDGFTAPVQVNLGDDNAGRAYPFVWYDTQVYLFRPQQNGSVKVWAMVNQDQIAWKGDSKPERPGFRFDGNAIPNEMSVVTRNNQFFIAYKQGSDYENVRTLMLRDPPYVPAHESVGHVKTTQCPVMVVHIDTVYCLWNTVLSNGSHQIMQISQPVSTLGPLSSWMRWLPQTVPISHVTLPGTHDSGALDRPPSWNVLAPLMNRVGTCQTMPISLQLRAGIRFLDIRGGYGWRGWIGTEEAIVHHGPMPILPYLPLRELFTQLYGFLDDHPSEFLVVSLKYDPNGEGPDRRRFAEEMCSLITSERGAQYWLTTPAIPTVQEARKKIILLRRYQLFDTQPTPEFGINAFDDWAEQIDPFTILSDPPAQIILSVQDAYDLNWIPEDQRIQSPESWKMAKVKALLDQAALDRDGKWWYINFASATKPPKFKTPTGPQWPIWPRSVAQGRLVTLYPSKGSHPSKGSYAYELGVNDHLRLYLTSRPKGHYGIVVMDFADRFEDLVAMVVNLNHFV
;
A
#
# COMPACT_ATOMS: atom_id res chain seq x y z
N MET A 1 -8.77 14.80 24.17
CA MET A 1 -10.14 14.34 23.85
C MET A 1 -10.14 13.77 22.44
N ALA A 2 -10.26 12.45 22.27
CA ALA A 2 -10.36 11.86 20.93
C ALA A 2 -11.75 12.16 20.37
N LYS A 3 -11.83 12.92 19.28
CA LYS A 3 -13.10 13.10 18.55
C LYS A 3 -13.57 11.73 18.06
N VAL A 4 -14.79 11.38 18.45
CA VAL A 4 -15.58 10.30 17.83
C VAL A 4 -15.71 10.66 16.35
N VAL A 5 -15.43 9.72 15.44
CA VAL A 5 -15.48 10.00 14.01
C VAL A 5 -16.81 9.49 13.50
N ASP A 6 -17.70 10.44 13.20
CA ASP A 6 -19.12 10.23 12.93
C ASP A 6 -19.41 9.94 11.44
N TRP A 7 -19.53 8.66 11.10
CA TRP A 7 -20.04 8.15 9.83
C TRP A 7 -21.52 8.52 9.61
N THR A 8 -22.32 8.72 10.68
CA THR A 8 -23.77 8.99 10.60
C THR A 8 -24.09 10.36 9.99
N SER A 9 -23.15 11.30 10.09
CA SER A 9 -23.23 12.61 9.42
C SER A 9 -23.07 12.53 7.90
N ARG A 10 -22.52 11.43 7.37
CA ARG A 10 -22.24 11.27 5.94
C ARG A 10 -23.38 10.53 5.26
N LYS A 11 -23.99 11.18 4.27
CA LYS A 11 -25.00 10.54 3.41
C LYS A 11 -24.31 9.55 2.46
N PRO A 12 -24.81 8.30 2.33
CA PRO A 12 -24.36 7.39 1.29
C PRO A 12 -24.47 8.05 -0.09
N SER A 13 -23.41 7.94 -0.89
CA SER A 13 -23.36 8.49 -2.24
C SER A 13 -23.47 7.39 -3.28
N PRO A 14 -24.25 7.57 -4.36
CA PRO A 14 -24.33 6.59 -5.43
C PRO A 14 -23.04 6.58 -6.26
N ILE A 15 -22.63 5.40 -6.72
CA ILE A 15 -21.58 5.29 -7.75
C ILE A 15 -22.22 5.60 -9.12
N PRO A 16 -21.57 6.40 -9.99
CA PRO A 16 -22.10 6.71 -11.31
C PRO A 16 -22.40 5.46 -12.17
N LYS A 17 -23.59 5.40 -12.76
CA LYS A 17 -24.23 4.29 -13.53
C LYS A 17 -24.79 3.14 -12.68
N ALA A 18 -26.01 2.72 -13.01
CA ALA A 18 -26.71 1.59 -12.39
C ALA A 18 -26.10 0.26 -12.85
N PHE A 19 -25.79 -0.61 -11.91
CA PHE A 19 -25.27 -1.95 -12.17
C PHE A 19 -26.30 -2.99 -11.72
N SER A 20 -26.27 -4.16 -12.37
CA SER A 20 -27.18 -5.29 -12.09
C SER A 20 -26.98 -5.88 -10.68
N ASN A 21 -27.86 -6.81 -10.34
CA ASN A 21 -28.16 -7.45 -9.04
C ASN A 21 -26.99 -8.10 -8.24
N LEU A 22 -25.73 -7.70 -8.42
CA LEU A 22 -24.53 -8.50 -8.07
C LEU A 22 -23.67 -7.83 -6.99
N ALA A 23 -22.98 -8.65 -6.18
CA ALA A 23 -22.22 -8.20 -5.02
C ALA A 23 -20.93 -7.49 -5.49
N PRO A 24 -20.63 -6.28 -4.98
CA PRO A 24 -19.37 -5.63 -5.30
C PRO A 24 -18.22 -6.45 -4.70
N ALA A 25 -17.07 -6.43 -5.36
CA ALA A 25 -15.79 -6.76 -4.75
C ALA A 25 -14.85 -5.57 -4.95
N ALA A 26 -13.87 -5.36 -4.06
CA ALA A 26 -13.02 -4.18 -4.14
C ALA A 26 -11.62 -4.46 -3.61
N ILE A 27 -10.63 -3.77 -4.18
CA ILE A 27 -9.23 -3.85 -3.81
C ILE A 27 -8.52 -2.53 -4.07
N SER A 28 -7.53 -2.20 -3.24
CA SER A 28 -6.55 -1.15 -3.52
C SER A 28 -5.41 -1.78 -4.32
N TYR A 29 -5.22 -1.35 -5.57
CA TYR A 29 -4.22 -1.92 -6.47
C TYR A 29 -3.52 -0.84 -7.27
N ARG A 30 -2.19 -0.83 -7.26
CA ARG A 30 -1.35 0.18 -7.94
C ARG A 30 -1.81 1.62 -7.68
N GLY A 31 -2.27 1.86 -6.46
CA GLY A 31 -2.71 3.19 -6.09
C GLY A 31 -4.06 3.62 -6.67
N GLU A 32 -4.83 2.70 -7.22
CA GLU A 32 -6.22 2.88 -7.59
C GLU A 32 -7.12 2.04 -6.67
N LEU A 33 -8.28 2.57 -6.29
CA LEU A 33 -9.33 1.73 -5.73
C LEU A 33 -10.09 1.10 -6.90
N CYS A 34 -9.90 -0.19 -7.09
CA CYS A 34 -10.59 -0.97 -8.12
C CYS A 34 -11.82 -1.64 -7.51
N VAL A 35 -13.00 -1.36 -8.08
CA VAL A 35 -14.26 -2.01 -7.71
C VAL A 35 -14.77 -2.83 -8.88
N PHE A 36 -15.07 -4.08 -8.56
CA PHE A 36 -15.50 -5.10 -9.50
C PHE A 36 -16.98 -5.33 -9.36
N PHE A 37 -17.64 -5.33 -10.51
CA PHE A 37 -19.02 -5.71 -10.65
C PHE A 37 -19.06 -6.93 -11.55
N VAL A 38 -19.70 -7.97 -11.07
CA VAL A 38 -20.10 -9.08 -11.92
C VAL A 38 -21.34 -8.58 -12.68
N GLN A 39 -21.43 -8.88 -13.98
CA GLN A 39 -22.65 -8.73 -14.78
C GLN A 39 -22.94 -10.08 -15.45
N GLU A 40 -24.07 -10.68 -15.14
CA GLU A 40 -24.57 -11.80 -15.96
C GLU A 40 -25.07 -11.20 -17.28
N ARG A 41 -24.46 -11.59 -18.41
CA ARG A 41 -25.04 -11.35 -19.73
C ARG A 41 -25.24 -12.67 -20.47
N PRO A 42 -26.33 -12.83 -21.22
CA PRO A 42 -26.50 -13.95 -22.14
C PRO A 42 -25.73 -13.64 -23.42
N VAL A 43 -24.39 -13.53 -23.36
CA VAL A 43 -23.58 -13.24 -24.56
C VAL A 43 -23.14 -14.54 -25.23
N GLU A 44 -22.88 -15.59 -24.45
CA GLU A 44 -22.64 -16.97 -24.89
C GLU A 44 -22.94 -17.91 -23.70
N LYS A 45 -23.43 -19.12 -23.97
CA LYS A 45 -23.56 -20.16 -22.93
C LYS A 45 -22.20 -20.23 -22.19
N ASP A 46 -22.21 -20.10 -20.87
CA ASP A 46 -21.05 -20.28 -19.99
C ASP A 46 -20.03 -19.13 -19.89
N SER A 47 -20.44 -17.86 -20.11
CA SER A 47 -19.58 -16.67 -19.90
C SER A 47 -20.11 -15.74 -18.80
N VAL A 48 -19.20 -15.23 -17.95
CA VAL A 48 -19.47 -14.19 -16.94
C VAL A 48 -18.70 -12.93 -17.30
N LEU A 49 -19.39 -11.79 -17.28
CA LEU A 49 -18.80 -10.51 -17.64
C LEU A 49 -18.37 -9.78 -16.38
N PHE A 50 -17.13 -9.28 -16.35
CA PHE A 50 -16.66 -8.42 -15.27
C PHE A 50 -16.56 -6.98 -15.77
N THR A 51 -17.06 -6.08 -14.96
CA THR A 51 -16.93 -4.64 -15.17
C THR A 51 -16.10 -4.06 -14.03
N ILE A 52 -14.99 -3.40 -14.37
CA ILE A 52 -14.15 -2.72 -13.39
C ILE A 52 -14.44 -1.23 -13.44
N ARG A 53 -14.67 -0.60 -12.29
CA ARG A 53 -14.46 0.84 -12.15
C ARG A 53 -13.26 1.12 -11.26
N ARG A 54 -12.48 2.13 -11.63
CA ARG A 54 -11.32 2.59 -10.87
C ARG A 54 -11.64 3.97 -10.29
N LEU A 55 -11.22 4.21 -9.05
CA LEU A 55 -11.25 5.54 -8.46
C LEU A 55 -9.89 6.20 -8.72
N ALA A 56 -9.84 7.08 -9.71
CA ALA A 56 -8.68 7.94 -9.96
C ALA A 56 -9.03 9.36 -9.52
N ASP A 57 -8.18 9.97 -8.69
CA ASP A 57 -8.35 11.37 -8.25
C ASP A 57 -9.74 11.68 -7.68
N GLU A 58 -10.26 10.78 -6.82
CA GLU A 58 -11.61 10.85 -6.21
C GLU A 58 -12.78 10.74 -7.21
N THR A 59 -12.49 10.50 -8.49
CA THR A 59 -13.49 10.32 -9.56
C THR A 59 -13.51 8.88 -10.06
N TRP A 60 -14.72 8.34 -10.22
CA TRP A 60 -14.91 7.02 -10.81
C TRP A 60 -14.70 7.10 -12.32
N THR A 61 -13.74 6.36 -12.84
CA THR A 61 -13.50 6.26 -14.30
C THR A 61 -14.46 5.27 -14.94
N GLU A 62 -14.57 5.34 -16.27
CA GLU A 62 -15.48 4.53 -17.08
C GLU A 62 -15.25 3.02 -16.89
N PRO A 63 -16.32 2.21 -16.99
CA PRO A 63 -16.22 0.78 -16.80
C PRO A 63 -15.40 0.13 -17.91
N GLU A 64 -14.34 -0.59 -17.55
CA GLU A 64 -13.62 -1.47 -18.48
C GLU A 64 -14.25 -2.86 -18.48
N LEU A 65 -14.51 -3.37 -19.68
CA LEU A 65 -15.05 -4.70 -19.90
C LEU A 65 -13.90 -5.72 -19.86
N LEU A 66 -13.91 -6.64 -18.90
CA LEU A 66 -13.04 -7.80 -18.94
C LEU A 66 -13.84 -9.04 -19.32
N THR A 67 -13.45 -9.68 -20.41
CA THR A 67 -13.96 -10.98 -20.84
C THR A 67 -12.96 -12.05 -20.44
N TYR A 68 -13.36 -13.02 -19.61
CA TYR A 68 -12.56 -14.22 -19.35
C TYR A 68 -13.32 -15.49 -19.73
N GLY A 69 -12.59 -16.42 -20.34
CA GLY A 69 -13.09 -17.65 -20.94
C GLY A 69 -13.50 -18.73 -19.94
N VAL A 70 -14.31 -19.65 -20.47
CA VAL A 70 -15.13 -20.68 -19.83
C VAL A 70 -14.35 -21.66 -18.94
N ALA A 71 -14.84 -21.88 -17.72
CA ALA A 71 -14.92 -23.21 -17.14
C ALA A 71 -16.41 -23.53 -16.97
N ASN A 72 -16.84 -24.68 -17.51
CA ASN A 72 -18.23 -25.09 -17.70
C ASN A 72 -19.17 -24.68 -16.55
N SER A 73 -20.32 -24.11 -16.92
CA SER A 73 -21.56 -23.89 -16.14
C SER A 73 -21.73 -22.64 -15.24
N VAL A 74 -23.01 -22.32 -15.05
CA VAL A 74 -23.63 -21.03 -14.67
C VAL A 74 -23.33 -20.58 -13.23
N VAL A 75 -22.71 -19.41 -13.07
CA VAL A 75 -22.48 -18.76 -11.77
C VAL A 75 -23.79 -18.17 -11.21
N PRO A 76 -24.18 -18.43 -9.94
CA PRO A 76 -25.34 -17.77 -9.33
C PRO A 76 -25.07 -16.32 -8.89
N ALA A 77 -26.02 -15.43 -9.18
CA ALA A 77 -26.06 -13.98 -8.91
C ALA A 77 -25.85 -13.49 -7.45
N SER A 78 -25.61 -14.35 -6.46
CA SER A 78 -25.54 -13.95 -5.04
C SER A 78 -24.13 -13.84 -4.45
N ARG A 79 -23.07 -13.97 -5.26
CA ARG A 79 -21.73 -14.35 -4.77
C ARG A 79 -20.64 -13.31 -5.04
N THR A 80 -19.82 -13.00 -4.04
CA THR A 80 -18.63 -12.13 -4.17
C THR A 80 -17.45 -12.91 -4.78
N PRO A 81 -16.83 -12.44 -5.86
CA PRO A 81 -15.67 -13.10 -6.45
C PRO A 81 -14.40 -12.96 -5.59
N LEU A 82 -13.52 -13.95 -5.66
CA LEU A 82 -12.20 -13.96 -5.03
C LEU A 82 -11.22 -13.16 -5.90
N ILE A 83 -10.63 -12.06 -5.41
CA ILE A 83 -9.71 -11.20 -6.22
C ILE A 83 -8.25 -11.44 -5.82
N VAL A 84 -7.46 -12.07 -6.70
CA VAL A 84 -6.02 -12.29 -6.55
C VAL A 84 -5.27 -11.23 -7.35
N VAL A 85 -4.27 -10.60 -6.75
CA VAL A 85 -3.35 -9.70 -7.46
C VAL A 85 -2.05 -10.44 -7.72
N SER A 86 -1.57 -10.33 -8.95
CA SER A 86 -0.29 -10.82 -9.43
C SER A 86 0.59 -9.68 -9.89
N GLU A 87 1.90 -9.92 -9.91
CA GLU A 87 3.07 -9.16 -10.38
C GLU A 87 2.88 -8.16 -11.55
N ASP A 88 1.71 -8.10 -12.19
CA ASP A 88 1.04 -6.91 -12.76
C ASP A 88 -0.40 -7.18 -13.25
N VAL A 89 -1.01 -8.30 -12.86
CA VAL A 89 -2.28 -8.82 -13.37
C VAL A 89 -3.26 -9.00 -12.23
N LEU A 90 -4.47 -8.47 -12.41
CA LEU A 90 -5.55 -8.75 -11.49
C LEU A 90 -6.32 -10.00 -11.94
N HIS A 91 -6.24 -11.06 -11.15
CA HIS A 91 -6.98 -12.29 -11.33
C HIS A 91 -8.27 -12.24 -10.52
N LEU A 92 -9.37 -12.64 -11.15
CA LEU A 92 -10.66 -12.72 -10.50
C LEU A 92 -11.16 -14.16 -10.59
N ILE A 93 -11.28 -14.81 -9.44
CA ILE A 93 -11.60 -16.22 -9.28
C ILE A 93 -13.05 -16.36 -8.84
N VAL A 94 -13.80 -17.19 -9.55
CA VAL A 94 -15.17 -17.57 -9.22
C VAL A 94 -15.24 -19.07 -9.11
N PHE A 95 -15.59 -19.60 -7.94
CA PHE A 95 -15.74 -21.03 -7.74
C PHE A 95 -17.13 -21.51 -8.17
N HIS A 96 -17.18 -22.64 -8.88
CA HIS A 96 -18.40 -23.27 -9.38
C HIS A 96 -18.49 -24.76 -8.95
N LYS A 97 -19.70 -25.33 -8.94
CA LYS A 97 -19.96 -26.75 -8.67
C LYS A 97 -19.98 -27.55 -9.98
N ALA A 98 -19.17 -28.60 -10.13
CA ALA A 98 -19.44 -29.59 -11.17
C ALA A 98 -20.70 -30.40 -10.78
N ASP A 99 -21.73 -30.34 -11.63
CA ASP A 99 -22.92 -31.19 -11.65
C ASP A 99 -24.16 -30.82 -10.79
N GLY A 100 -25.31 -30.85 -11.49
CA GLY A 100 -26.56 -30.16 -11.18
C GLY A 100 -27.53 -30.85 -10.23
N ASN A 101 -27.10 -31.27 -9.04
CA ASN A 101 -28.02 -31.50 -7.93
C ASN A 101 -27.35 -31.24 -6.58
N ASP A 102 -28.06 -30.57 -5.69
CA ASP A 102 -27.69 -30.12 -4.33
C ASP A 102 -26.95 -28.78 -4.21
N THR A 103 -27.61 -27.86 -3.49
CA THR A 103 -27.20 -26.49 -3.15
C THR A 103 -25.92 -26.45 -2.32
N LEU A 104 -24.78 -26.33 -2.99
CA LEU A 104 -23.56 -25.82 -2.38
C LEU A 104 -23.75 -24.33 -2.04
N ASN A 105 -24.09 -24.05 -0.77
CA ASN A 105 -24.17 -22.71 -0.18
C ASN A 105 -22.76 -22.16 0.08
N LEU A 106 -22.04 -21.82 -0.99
CA LEU A 106 -20.75 -21.12 -0.93
C LEU A 106 -21.02 -19.64 -0.72
N SER A 107 -20.79 -19.13 0.49
CA SER A 107 -21.30 -17.81 0.90
C SER A 107 -20.30 -16.66 0.80
N HIS A 108 -19.00 -16.85 1.04
CA HIS A 108 -18.08 -15.70 1.07
C HIS A 108 -16.66 -16.09 0.65
N TYR A 109 -16.07 -15.28 -0.25
CA TYR A 109 -14.64 -15.23 -0.51
C TYR A 109 -14.13 -13.86 -0.08
N HIS A 110 -13.39 -13.80 1.03
CA HIS A 110 -12.59 -12.63 1.36
C HIS A 110 -11.16 -12.94 0.92
N LEU A 111 -10.68 -12.17 -0.05
CA LEU A 111 -9.29 -12.18 -0.45
C LEU A 111 -8.67 -10.81 -0.24
N THR A 112 -7.60 -10.78 0.54
CA THR A 112 -6.67 -9.66 0.53
C THR A 112 -5.30 -10.28 0.29
N ILE A 113 -4.95 -10.46 -0.98
CA ILE A 113 -3.57 -10.76 -1.38
C ILE A 113 -2.90 -9.41 -1.58
N GLY A 114 -2.03 -9.04 -0.65
CA GLY A 114 -1.07 -7.95 -0.78
C GLY A 114 0.33 -8.50 -0.96
N TRP A 115 0.50 -9.51 -1.81
CA TRP A 115 1.78 -10.19 -2.03
C TRP A 115 2.14 -10.20 -3.52
N ASP A 116 3.34 -9.74 -3.84
CA ASP A 116 3.99 -9.93 -5.15
C ASP A 116 4.60 -11.35 -5.17
N PHE A 117 3.79 -12.35 -5.52
CA PHE A 117 4.35 -13.64 -5.97
C PHE A 117 4.85 -13.45 -7.41
N ASP A 118 5.91 -14.16 -7.79
CA ASP A 118 6.24 -14.20 -9.22
C ASP A 118 5.18 -15.02 -9.99
N ALA A 119 5.02 -14.74 -11.28
CA ALA A 119 3.98 -15.38 -12.10
C ALA A 119 4.04 -16.91 -12.11
N GLU A 120 5.22 -17.52 -11.89
CA GLU A 120 5.39 -18.97 -11.86
C GLU A 120 4.95 -19.55 -10.50
N GLN A 121 5.25 -18.87 -9.39
CA GLN A 121 4.76 -19.23 -8.06
C GLN A 121 3.24 -19.16 -7.99
N GLU A 122 2.62 -18.20 -8.65
CA GLU A 122 1.18 -18.01 -8.69
C GLU A 122 0.47 -19.08 -9.49
N LEU A 123 0.97 -19.41 -10.67
CA LEU A 123 0.48 -20.54 -11.47
C LEU A 123 0.56 -21.83 -10.65
N ARG A 124 1.61 -22.02 -9.85
CA ARG A 124 1.72 -23.19 -8.96
C ARG A 124 0.76 -23.10 -7.77
N ILE A 125 0.57 -21.94 -7.14
CA ILE A 125 -0.46 -21.75 -6.11
C ILE A 125 -1.84 -22.08 -6.69
N TRP A 126 -2.11 -21.61 -7.90
CA TRP A 126 -3.34 -21.82 -8.64
C TRP A 126 -3.59 -23.30 -9.00
N GLU A 127 -2.60 -23.97 -9.60
CA GLU A 127 -2.65 -25.41 -9.89
C GLU A 127 -2.90 -26.21 -8.61
N ARG A 128 -2.30 -25.80 -7.48
CA ARG A 128 -2.44 -26.52 -6.22
C ARG A 128 -3.78 -26.27 -5.55
N ILE A 129 -4.31 -25.04 -5.54
CA ILE A 129 -5.65 -24.74 -4.99
C ILE A 129 -6.73 -25.48 -5.77
N SER A 130 -6.65 -25.50 -7.10
CA SER A 130 -7.61 -26.20 -7.96
C SER A 130 -7.55 -27.73 -7.81
N GLN A 131 -6.41 -28.27 -7.37
CA GLN A 131 -6.21 -29.68 -7.06
C GLN A 131 -6.54 -30.05 -5.60
N LEU A 132 -6.87 -29.07 -4.75
CA LEU A 132 -7.26 -29.37 -3.37
C LEU A 132 -8.54 -30.22 -3.40
N PRO A 133 -8.60 -31.34 -2.66
CA PRO A 133 -9.81 -32.12 -2.50
C PRO A 133 -10.75 -31.37 -1.55
N LEU A 134 -11.27 -30.21 -1.98
CA LEU A 134 -12.35 -29.50 -1.31
C LEU A 134 -13.61 -30.32 -1.54
N THR A 135 -13.81 -31.31 -0.66
CA THR A 135 -14.90 -32.29 -0.68
C THR A 135 -16.28 -31.64 -0.64
N ASP A 136 -17.32 -32.44 -0.92
CA ASP A 136 -18.72 -32.02 -0.79
C ASP A 136 -18.99 -31.31 0.54
N GLY A 137 -19.66 -30.15 0.45
CA GLY A 137 -20.09 -29.37 1.61
C GLY A 137 -19.20 -28.18 2.02
N LEU A 138 -18.24 -27.75 1.18
CA LEU A 138 -17.54 -26.47 1.39
C LEU A 138 -18.55 -25.29 1.50
N VAL A 139 -18.38 -24.40 2.48
CA VAL A 139 -19.34 -23.32 2.78
C VAL A 139 -18.73 -21.93 2.59
N ASP A 140 -17.47 -21.73 2.98
CA ASP A 140 -16.70 -20.52 2.70
C ASP A 140 -15.19 -20.83 2.70
N ALA A 141 -14.42 -19.96 2.04
CA ALA A 141 -12.96 -20.00 2.08
C ALA A 141 -12.41 -18.58 2.01
N SER A 142 -11.26 -18.35 2.62
CA SER A 142 -10.55 -17.08 2.61
C SER A 142 -9.07 -17.36 2.58
N LEU A 143 -8.36 -16.65 1.71
CA LEU A 143 -6.91 -16.67 1.72
C LEU A 143 -6.44 -15.45 2.49
N VAL A 144 -5.46 -15.66 3.35
CA VAL A 144 -4.99 -14.66 4.29
C VAL A 144 -3.48 -14.68 4.31
N THR A 145 -2.86 -13.51 4.28
CA THR A 145 -1.41 -13.37 4.42
C THR A 145 -1.09 -12.84 5.81
N ALA A 146 -0.22 -13.52 6.56
CA ALA A 146 0.24 -13.04 7.85
C ALA A 146 1.62 -13.60 8.16
N GLN A 147 2.46 -12.85 8.88
CA GLN A 147 3.84 -13.31 9.19
C GLN A 147 4.60 -13.73 7.94
N ASN A 148 4.33 -13.05 6.84
CA ASN A 148 4.90 -13.35 5.53
C ASN A 148 4.68 -14.79 5.06
N GLN A 149 3.49 -15.29 5.33
CA GLN A 149 3.08 -16.63 5.01
C GLN A 149 1.65 -16.59 4.47
N LEU A 150 1.42 -17.31 3.38
CA LEU A 150 0.09 -17.48 2.80
C LEU A 150 -0.65 -18.60 3.51
N TYR A 151 -1.89 -18.33 3.90
CA TYR A 151 -2.78 -19.27 4.55
C TYR A 151 -4.09 -19.39 3.78
N LEU A 152 -4.63 -20.60 3.70
CA LEU A 152 -6.00 -20.87 3.26
C LEU A 152 -6.82 -21.28 4.48
N PHE A 153 -7.82 -20.49 4.81
CA PHE A 153 -8.81 -20.80 5.83
C PHE A 153 -10.12 -21.17 5.15
N TYR A 154 -10.78 -22.25 5.53
CA TYR A 154 -12.04 -22.64 4.93
C TYR A 154 -12.97 -23.37 5.90
N ARG A 155 -14.26 -23.32 5.63
CA ARG A 155 -15.32 -23.98 6.39
C ARG A 155 -16.02 -25.03 5.54
N GLN A 156 -16.29 -26.19 6.13
CA GLN A 156 -16.99 -27.29 5.47
C GLN A 156 -18.09 -27.88 6.38
N ILE A 157 -19.24 -28.24 5.82
CA ILE A 157 -20.28 -29.04 6.45
C ILE A 157 -20.27 -30.42 5.79
N ALA A 158 -19.83 -31.45 6.52
CA ALA A 158 -19.83 -32.80 5.97
C ALA A 158 -21.28 -33.31 5.77
N PRO A 159 -21.57 -34.14 4.76
CA PRO A 159 -22.92 -34.66 4.50
C PRO A 159 -23.59 -35.33 5.71
N ASN A 160 -22.78 -35.90 6.61
CA ASN A 160 -23.22 -36.63 7.79
C ASN A 160 -22.98 -35.87 9.12
N GLN A 161 -22.61 -34.59 9.08
CA GLN A 161 -22.44 -33.76 10.28
C GLN A 161 -23.23 -32.45 10.14
N PRO A 162 -24.16 -32.14 11.06
CA PRO A 162 -24.95 -30.91 11.00
C PRO A 162 -24.13 -29.66 11.35
N GLN A 163 -22.93 -29.81 11.93
CA GLN A 163 -22.10 -28.68 12.36
C GLN A 163 -20.97 -28.39 11.37
N PRO A 164 -20.71 -27.10 11.06
CA PRO A 164 -19.59 -26.72 10.23
C PRO A 164 -18.26 -26.94 10.96
N THR A 165 -17.28 -27.48 10.22
CA THR A 165 -15.89 -27.62 10.64
C THR A 165 -15.01 -26.61 9.92
N PHE A 166 -14.03 -26.04 10.62
CA PHE A 166 -13.10 -25.06 10.09
C PHE A 166 -11.72 -25.68 9.90
N PHE A 167 -11.01 -25.26 8.86
CA PHE A 167 -9.70 -25.75 8.50
C PHE A 167 -8.76 -24.61 8.16
N LEU A 168 -7.48 -24.82 8.46
CA LEU A 168 -6.37 -23.94 8.11
C LEU A 168 -5.32 -24.74 7.36
N MET A 169 -4.81 -24.17 6.27
CA MET A 169 -3.66 -24.69 5.54
C MET A 169 -2.65 -23.57 5.35
N ARG A 170 -1.36 -23.90 5.39
CA ARG A 170 -0.26 -22.97 5.16
C ARG A 170 0.40 -23.30 3.82
N TRP A 171 0.76 -22.30 3.04
CA TRP A 171 1.54 -22.50 1.82
C TRP A 171 2.99 -22.85 2.14
N VAL A 172 3.57 -23.90 1.58
CA VAL A 172 4.98 -24.27 1.84
C VAL A 172 5.90 -24.05 0.65
N GLY A 173 5.39 -23.47 -0.44
CA GLY A 173 6.11 -23.32 -1.71
C GLY A 173 6.33 -24.67 -2.40
N GLY A 174 6.44 -24.72 -3.74
CA GLY A 174 6.79 -25.92 -4.53
C GLY A 174 5.81 -27.12 -4.47
N ASP A 175 5.55 -27.64 -3.27
CA ASP A 175 4.75 -28.81 -2.94
C ASP A 175 3.28 -28.47 -2.60
N GLY A 176 2.93 -27.19 -2.48
CA GLY A 176 1.54 -26.73 -2.30
C GLY A 176 1.21 -26.23 -0.89
N PHE A 177 -0.01 -26.48 -0.43
CA PHE A 177 -0.42 -26.21 0.95
C PHE A 177 -0.10 -27.40 1.87
N THR A 178 0.12 -27.14 3.17
CA THR A 178 0.21 -28.17 4.22
C THR A 178 -1.08 -28.99 4.27
N ALA A 179 -1.04 -30.15 4.95
CA ALA A 179 -2.26 -30.87 5.28
C ALA A 179 -3.25 -29.96 6.05
N PRO A 180 -4.58 -30.10 5.82
CA PRO A 180 -5.57 -29.32 6.54
C PRO A 180 -5.50 -29.56 8.05
N VAL A 181 -5.35 -28.48 8.81
CA VAL A 181 -5.43 -28.49 10.27
C VAL A 181 -6.82 -28.04 10.68
N GLN A 182 -7.56 -28.91 11.39
CA GLN A 182 -8.87 -28.55 11.92
C GLN A 182 -8.72 -27.47 13.00
N VAL A 183 -9.46 -26.38 12.85
CA VAL A 183 -9.53 -25.28 13.82
C VAL A 183 -10.74 -25.50 14.72
N ASN A 184 -10.48 -25.87 15.97
CA ASN A 184 -11.55 -26.10 16.95
C ASN A 184 -12.01 -24.76 17.53
N LEU A 185 -13.14 -24.23 17.05
CA LEU A 185 -13.71 -22.97 17.53
C LEU A 185 -14.68 -23.14 18.74
N GLY A 186 -14.91 -24.37 19.23
CA GLY A 186 -15.86 -24.69 20.32
C GLY A 186 -17.33 -24.90 19.89
N ASP A 187 -18.11 -25.51 20.79
CA ASP A 187 -19.38 -26.25 20.56
C ASP A 187 -20.66 -25.42 20.27
N ASP A 188 -20.58 -24.09 20.13
CA ASP A 188 -21.79 -23.27 19.98
C ASP A 188 -22.33 -23.28 18.53
N ASN A 189 -23.39 -24.05 18.29
CA ASN A 189 -24.08 -24.37 17.02
C ASN A 189 -24.58 -23.21 16.11
N ALA A 190 -23.95 -22.03 16.01
CA ALA A 190 -24.55 -20.91 15.25
C ALA A 190 -23.65 -19.89 14.53
N GLY A 191 -22.31 -19.97 14.55
CA GLY A 191 -21.48 -18.84 14.08
C GLY A 191 -20.68 -19.10 12.81
N ARG A 192 -20.89 -18.31 11.75
CA ARG A 192 -19.86 -18.05 10.72
C ARG A 192 -18.60 -17.50 11.43
N ALA A 193 -17.41 -17.86 10.95
CA ALA A 193 -16.15 -17.27 11.42
C ALA A 193 -15.50 -16.51 10.27
N TYR A 194 -15.07 -15.29 10.53
CA TYR A 194 -14.56 -14.38 9.52
C TYR A 194 -13.07 -14.14 9.79
N PRO A 195 -12.18 -14.71 8.97
CA PRO A 195 -10.76 -14.49 9.13
C PRO A 195 -10.37 -13.07 8.72
N PHE A 196 -9.42 -12.50 9.45
CA PHE A 196 -8.81 -11.21 9.14
C PHE A 196 -7.35 -11.22 9.62
N VAL A 197 -6.54 -10.34 9.03
CA VAL A 197 -5.16 -10.12 9.47
C VAL A 197 -5.15 -8.93 10.41
N TRP A 198 -4.37 -8.98 11.47
CA TRP A 198 -4.03 -7.80 12.24
C TRP A 198 -2.51 -7.57 12.16
N TYR A 199 -2.12 -6.32 11.93
CA TYR A 199 -0.74 -5.85 11.96
C TYR A 199 0.18 -6.55 10.94
N ASP A 200 -0.39 -7.19 9.90
CA ASP A 200 0.36 -8.00 8.92
C ASP A 200 1.16 -9.16 9.54
N THR A 201 0.95 -9.43 10.84
CA THR A 201 1.81 -10.28 11.66
C THR A 201 1.06 -11.35 12.43
N GLN A 202 -0.27 -11.38 12.39
CA GLN A 202 -1.03 -12.49 12.98
C GLN A 202 -2.43 -12.59 12.35
N VAL A 203 -2.85 -13.82 12.04
CA VAL A 203 -4.22 -14.09 11.61
C VAL A 203 -5.12 -14.16 12.83
N TYR A 204 -6.27 -13.52 12.72
CA TYR A 204 -7.33 -13.57 13.70
C TYR A 204 -8.63 -14.05 13.07
N LEU A 205 -9.56 -14.55 13.88
CA LEU A 205 -10.91 -14.92 13.46
C LEU A 205 -11.93 -14.16 14.31
N PHE A 206 -12.86 -13.45 13.64
CA PHE A 206 -14.04 -12.89 14.28
C PHE A 206 -15.17 -13.92 14.26
N ARG A 207 -15.73 -14.26 15.43
CA ARG A 207 -16.89 -15.17 15.54
C ARG A 207 -18.03 -14.51 16.35
N PRO A 208 -19.11 -14.07 15.68
CA PRO A 208 -20.35 -13.67 16.35
C PRO A 208 -20.93 -14.79 17.22
N GLN A 209 -21.55 -14.43 18.33
CA GLN A 209 -22.20 -15.32 19.30
C GLN A 209 -23.71 -15.07 19.32
N GLN A 210 -24.50 -16.08 19.72
CA GLN A 210 -25.98 -15.97 19.78
C GLN A 210 -26.48 -14.84 20.69
N ASN A 211 -25.71 -14.48 21.72
CA ASN A 211 -26.04 -13.39 22.63
C ASN A 211 -25.66 -11.99 22.09
N GLY A 212 -25.37 -11.90 20.78
CA GLY A 212 -24.95 -10.68 20.10
C GLY A 212 -23.49 -10.25 20.34
N SER A 213 -22.74 -10.91 21.21
CA SER A 213 -21.31 -10.60 21.42
C SER A 213 -20.43 -11.22 20.32
N VAL A 214 -19.17 -10.81 20.26
CA VAL A 214 -18.19 -11.39 19.34
C VAL A 214 -16.98 -11.92 20.09
N LYS A 215 -16.52 -13.11 19.72
CA LYS A 215 -15.25 -13.68 20.16
C LYS A 215 -14.19 -13.47 19.07
N VAL A 216 -12.98 -13.10 19.49
CA VAL A 216 -11.82 -12.99 18.61
C VAL A 216 -10.85 -14.11 18.94
N TRP A 217 -10.42 -14.86 17.93
CA TRP A 217 -9.41 -15.91 18.05
C TRP A 217 -8.14 -15.46 17.35
N ALA A 218 -6.99 -15.97 17.77
CA ALA A 218 -5.69 -15.63 17.18
C ALA A 218 -4.92 -16.90 16.82
N MET A 219 -4.17 -16.83 15.71
CA MET A 219 -3.18 -17.83 15.35
C MET A 219 -2.10 -17.88 16.43
N VAL A 220 -1.90 -19.05 17.06
CA VAL A 220 -0.96 -19.20 18.19
C VAL A 220 0.41 -19.71 17.76
N ASN A 221 0.51 -20.34 16.59
CA ASN A 221 1.74 -20.69 15.90
C ASN A 221 1.46 -20.87 14.39
N GLN A 222 2.50 -21.24 13.62
CA GLN A 222 2.44 -21.32 12.16
C GLN A 222 1.39 -22.29 11.59
N ASP A 223 0.90 -23.27 12.35
CA ASP A 223 -0.04 -24.28 11.86
C ASP A 223 -1.27 -24.44 12.77
N GLN A 224 -1.41 -23.61 13.82
CA GLN A 224 -2.48 -23.75 14.80
C GLN A 224 -3.12 -22.41 15.13
N ILE A 225 -4.45 -22.41 15.08
CA ILE A 225 -5.30 -21.40 15.69
C ILE A 225 -5.90 -22.03 16.95
N ALA A 226 -5.60 -21.46 18.11
CA ALA A 226 -6.12 -21.95 19.38
C ALA A 226 -6.70 -20.79 20.20
N TRP A 227 -7.68 -21.13 21.04
CA TRP A 227 -8.19 -20.20 22.03
C TRP A 227 -7.09 -19.91 23.06
N LYS A 228 -6.50 -18.72 23.02
CA LYS A 228 -5.46 -18.30 23.95
C LYS A 228 -6.10 -17.55 25.12
N GLY A 229 -6.66 -18.27 26.08
CA GLY A 229 -7.11 -17.70 27.35
C GLY A 229 -6.00 -16.88 28.02
N ASP A 230 -6.38 -15.74 28.62
CA ASP A 230 -5.65 -14.89 29.57
C ASP A 230 -4.19 -14.50 29.26
N SER A 231 -3.88 -14.22 27.99
CA SER A 231 -2.99 -13.10 27.64
C SER A 231 -3.74 -12.09 26.75
N LYS A 232 -4.87 -11.60 27.29
CA LYS A 232 -5.83 -10.53 26.92
C LYS A 232 -5.98 -10.15 25.43
N PRO A 233 -7.20 -10.29 24.86
CA PRO A 233 -8.30 -9.41 25.25
C PRO A 233 -9.56 -10.18 25.70
N GLU A 234 -9.64 -10.46 27.00
CA GLU A 234 -10.94 -10.57 27.64
C GLU A 234 -11.41 -9.17 28.07
N ARG A 235 -12.51 -8.72 27.43
CA ARG A 235 -13.50 -7.68 27.81
C ARG A 235 -13.27 -6.24 27.31
N PRO A 236 -14.33 -5.53 26.83
CA PRO A 236 -15.70 -5.95 26.60
C PRO A 236 -15.92 -6.46 25.18
N GLY A 237 -16.66 -7.56 25.05
CA GLY A 237 -17.24 -7.98 23.78
C GLY A 237 -18.23 -6.92 23.32
N PHE A 238 -17.93 -6.28 22.19
CA PHE A 238 -18.89 -5.43 21.51
C PHE A 238 -20.12 -6.26 21.17
N ARG A 239 -21.31 -5.65 21.30
CA ARG A 239 -22.58 -6.30 20.98
C ARG A 239 -23.14 -5.69 19.71
N PHE A 240 -23.56 -6.53 18.77
CA PHE A 240 -24.38 -6.05 17.66
C PHE A 240 -25.74 -5.55 18.19
N ASP A 241 -26.30 -4.54 17.53
CA ASP A 241 -27.55 -3.90 17.97
C ASP A 241 -28.73 -4.85 17.84
N GLY A 242 -29.41 -5.14 18.95
CA GLY A 242 -30.43 -6.19 19.00
C GLY A 242 -29.77 -7.57 18.92
N ASN A 243 -30.33 -8.57 19.61
CA ASN A 243 -29.74 -9.91 19.76
C ASN A 243 -29.59 -10.74 18.45
N ALA A 244 -29.64 -10.11 17.27
CA ALA A 244 -29.50 -10.77 15.98
C ALA A 244 -28.03 -10.87 15.56
N ILE A 245 -27.60 -12.10 15.24
CA ILE A 245 -26.26 -12.40 14.72
C ILE A 245 -26.15 -11.81 13.30
N PRO A 246 -25.05 -11.13 12.93
CA PRO A 246 -24.81 -10.74 11.56
C PRO A 246 -24.83 -11.95 10.64
N ASN A 247 -25.52 -11.82 9.52
CA ASN A 247 -25.54 -12.86 8.50
C ASN A 247 -24.26 -12.82 7.66
N GLU A 248 -23.76 -11.63 7.35
CA GLU A 248 -22.60 -11.40 6.48
C GLU A 248 -21.78 -10.23 7.01
N MET A 249 -20.45 -10.31 6.90
CA MET A 249 -19.53 -9.32 7.45
C MET A 249 -18.26 -9.24 6.62
N SER A 250 -17.81 -8.01 6.39
CA SER A 250 -16.48 -7.68 5.89
C SER A 250 -15.70 -6.98 7.01
N VAL A 251 -14.39 -7.21 7.05
CA VAL A 251 -13.50 -6.60 8.04
C VAL A 251 -12.23 -6.14 7.33
N VAL A 252 -11.78 -4.93 7.67
CA VAL A 252 -10.45 -4.43 7.30
C VAL A 252 -9.77 -3.83 8.51
N THR A 253 -8.44 -3.85 8.53
CA THR A 253 -7.63 -3.28 9.61
C THR A 253 -6.75 -2.17 9.11
N ARG A 254 -6.62 -1.08 9.87
CA ARG A 254 -5.70 0.01 9.53
C ARG A 254 -5.33 0.87 10.73
N ASN A 255 -4.06 1.25 10.88
CA ASN A 255 -3.55 2.11 11.96
C ASN A 255 -4.00 1.65 13.37
N ASN A 256 -3.94 0.34 13.65
CA ASN A 256 -4.42 -0.28 14.89
C ASN A 256 -5.94 -0.18 15.12
N GLN A 257 -6.71 0.10 14.07
CA GLN A 257 -8.16 0.18 14.12
C GLN A 257 -8.77 -0.95 13.29
N PHE A 258 -9.93 -1.43 13.74
CA PHE A 258 -10.78 -2.33 12.97
C PHE A 258 -11.93 -1.54 12.39
N PHE A 259 -12.21 -1.83 11.13
CA PHE A 259 -13.43 -1.41 10.49
C PHE A 259 -14.18 -2.69 10.18
N ILE A 260 -15.45 -2.72 10.58
CA ILE A 260 -16.36 -3.84 10.42
C ILE A 260 -17.58 -3.32 9.68
N ALA A 261 -17.96 -3.96 8.58
CA ALA A 261 -19.22 -3.70 7.88
C ALA A 261 -20.01 -5.00 7.86
N TYR A 262 -21.28 -4.96 8.24
CA TYR A 262 -22.07 -6.17 8.37
C TYR A 262 -23.54 -5.95 8.03
N LYS A 263 -24.18 -7.06 7.61
CA LYS A 263 -25.61 -7.17 7.35
C LYS A 263 -26.27 -7.94 8.50
N GLN A 264 -27.41 -7.44 8.98
CA GLN A 264 -28.16 -8.03 10.10
C GLN A 264 -29.62 -8.31 9.70
N GLY A 265 -30.20 -9.43 10.14
CA GLY A 265 -31.61 -9.78 9.86
C GLY A 265 -31.84 -10.65 8.62
N SER A 266 -32.96 -11.39 8.62
CA SER A 266 -33.27 -12.43 7.62
C SER A 266 -33.65 -11.90 6.24
N ASP A 267 -34.22 -10.70 6.18
CA ASP A 267 -34.75 -10.11 4.95
C ASP A 267 -34.69 -8.58 5.01
N TYR A 268 -33.99 -7.97 4.06
CA TYR A 268 -34.13 -6.58 3.64
C TYR A 268 -33.73 -5.40 4.53
N GLU A 269 -33.12 -5.51 5.72
CA GLU A 269 -32.85 -4.30 6.50
C GLU A 269 -31.46 -4.24 7.15
N ASN A 270 -30.62 -3.36 6.57
CA ASN A 270 -29.54 -2.58 7.22
C ASN A 270 -28.11 -3.07 6.96
N VAL A 271 -27.35 -2.24 6.22
CA VAL A 271 -25.88 -2.23 6.27
C VAL A 271 -25.49 -1.39 7.49
N ARG A 272 -24.70 -1.98 8.37
CA ARG A 272 -24.13 -1.29 9.53
C ARG A 272 -22.61 -1.28 9.39
N THR A 273 -21.99 -0.15 9.73
CA THR A 273 -20.54 -0.07 9.88
C THR A 273 -20.21 0.10 11.36
N LEU A 274 -18.99 -0.26 11.73
CA LEU A 274 -18.50 -0.17 13.09
C LEU A 274 -17.00 0.08 13.00
N MET A 275 -16.51 1.07 13.74
CA MET A 275 -15.09 1.30 13.92
C MET A 275 -14.72 0.94 15.36
N LEU A 276 -13.78 0.02 15.53
CA LEU A 276 -13.18 -0.31 16.82
C LEU A 276 -11.77 0.26 16.86
N ARG A 277 -11.48 1.06 17.89
CA ARG A 277 -10.14 1.59 18.16
C ARG A 277 -9.47 0.84 19.31
N ASP A 278 -8.15 0.93 19.37
CA ASP A 278 -7.25 0.29 20.35
C ASP A 278 -7.79 0.28 21.81
N PRO A 279 -7.36 -0.70 22.65
CA PRO A 279 -7.84 -0.88 24.01
C PRO A 279 -7.71 0.35 24.93
N PRO A 280 -8.65 0.55 25.88
CA PRO A 280 -9.87 -0.22 26.05
C PRO A 280 -10.85 0.12 24.93
N TYR A 281 -11.27 -0.89 24.17
CA TYR A 281 -12.16 -0.74 23.03
C TYR A 281 -13.40 0.03 23.47
N VAL A 282 -13.48 1.31 23.10
CA VAL A 282 -14.70 2.10 23.23
C VAL A 282 -15.43 1.87 21.91
N PRO A 283 -16.50 1.05 21.88
CA PRO A 283 -17.24 0.85 20.65
C PRO A 283 -17.88 2.19 20.27
N ALA A 284 -17.45 2.78 19.15
CA ALA A 284 -18.25 3.78 18.47
C ALA A 284 -19.20 3.00 17.55
N HIS A 285 -20.40 2.72 18.05
CA HIS A 285 -21.49 2.16 17.24
C HIS A 285 -22.03 3.26 16.35
N GLU A 286 -21.92 3.09 15.04
CA GLU A 286 -22.37 4.11 14.09
C GLU A 286 -23.16 3.44 12.97
N SER A 287 -24.49 3.60 13.00
CA SER A 287 -25.36 3.08 11.97
C SER A 287 -25.36 4.03 10.77
N VAL A 288 -25.12 3.50 9.56
CA VAL A 288 -25.19 4.23 8.29
C VAL A 288 -26.65 4.38 7.80
N GLY A 289 -27.61 4.05 8.65
CA GLY A 289 -29.04 4.15 8.37
C GLY A 289 -29.66 2.88 7.77
N HIS A 290 -30.98 2.93 7.60
CA HIS A 290 -31.78 1.80 7.13
C HIS A 290 -31.76 1.71 5.60
N VAL A 291 -30.91 0.85 5.04
CA VAL A 291 -30.77 0.67 3.58
C VAL A 291 -31.03 -0.79 3.19
N LYS A 292 -31.82 -1.00 2.14
CA LYS A 292 -32.18 -2.34 1.62
C LYS A 292 -31.04 -2.94 0.82
N THR A 293 -30.30 -3.87 1.41
CA THR A 293 -29.30 -4.67 0.68
C THR A 293 -29.63 -6.15 0.70
N THR A 294 -29.38 -6.83 -0.42
CA THR A 294 -29.45 -8.30 -0.50
C THR A 294 -28.09 -8.95 -0.24
N GLN A 295 -27.00 -8.19 -0.23
CA GLN A 295 -25.62 -8.70 -0.30
C GLN A 295 -24.72 -8.14 0.81
N CYS A 296 -23.56 -8.79 1.02
CA CYS A 296 -22.57 -8.38 1.99
C CYS A 296 -21.97 -7.02 1.60
N PRO A 297 -21.87 -6.05 2.53
CA PRO A 297 -21.04 -4.89 2.30
C PRO A 297 -19.57 -5.33 2.17
N VAL A 298 -18.83 -4.70 1.26
CA VAL A 298 -17.39 -4.90 1.09
C VAL A 298 -16.66 -3.68 1.61
N MET A 299 -15.66 -3.91 2.46
CA MET A 299 -14.72 -2.89 2.85
C MET A 299 -13.36 -3.09 2.20
N VAL A 300 -12.70 -1.97 1.98
CA VAL A 300 -11.38 -1.86 1.39
C VAL A 300 -10.72 -0.61 1.95
N VAL A 301 -9.47 -0.72 2.32
CA VAL A 301 -8.64 0.44 2.67
C VAL A 301 -7.95 0.86 1.39
N HIS A 302 -7.96 2.15 1.10
CA HIS A 302 -7.25 2.71 -0.04
C HIS A 302 -6.63 4.06 0.38
N ILE A 303 -5.32 4.17 0.21
CA ILE A 303 -4.48 5.30 0.64
C ILE A 303 -4.56 5.52 2.14
N ASP A 304 -5.52 6.30 2.64
CA ASP A 304 -5.78 6.52 4.07
C ASP A 304 -7.28 6.65 4.30
N THR A 305 -8.07 6.02 3.45
CA THR A 305 -9.53 6.05 3.53
C THR A 305 -10.06 4.63 3.52
N VAL A 306 -10.90 4.31 4.49
CA VAL A 306 -11.70 3.09 4.45
C VAL A 306 -12.95 3.38 3.64
N TYR A 307 -13.18 2.57 2.62
CA TYR A 307 -14.40 2.58 1.83
C TYR A 307 -15.26 1.39 2.24
N CYS A 308 -16.56 1.62 2.38
CA CYS A 308 -17.57 0.59 2.53
C CYS A 308 -18.54 0.70 1.35
N LEU A 309 -18.68 -0.39 0.60
CA LEU A 309 -19.40 -0.50 -0.65
C LEU A 309 -20.51 -1.54 -0.51
N TRP A 310 -21.72 -1.25 -0.99
CA TRP A 310 -22.81 -2.21 -0.98
C TRP A 310 -23.80 -1.95 -2.12
N ASN A 311 -24.56 -2.97 -2.47
CA ASN A 311 -25.67 -2.86 -3.40
C ASN A 311 -26.96 -2.51 -2.65
N THR A 312 -27.76 -1.57 -3.16
CA THR A 312 -29.09 -1.25 -2.67
C THR A 312 -30.16 -1.52 -3.72
N VAL A 313 -31.33 -1.99 -3.28
CA VAL A 313 -32.52 -2.11 -4.13
C VAL A 313 -33.38 -0.85 -3.97
N LEU A 314 -33.57 -0.11 -5.05
CA LEU A 314 -34.42 1.08 -5.10
C LEU A 314 -35.90 0.70 -5.17
N SER A 315 -36.78 1.67 -4.91
CA SER A 315 -38.24 1.46 -4.88
C SER A 315 -38.82 0.96 -6.21
N ASN A 316 -38.17 1.28 -7.32
CA ASN A 316 -38.52 0.83 -8.66
C ASN A 316 -37.96 -0.57 -9.01
N GLY A 317 -37.36 -1.27 -8.04
CA GLY A 317 -36.74 -2.59 -8.22
C GLY A 317 -35.36 -2.56 -8.88
N SER A 318 -34.85 -1.39 -9.27
CA SER A 318 -33.50 -1.26 -9.82
C SER A 318 -32.43 -1.32 -8.71
N HIS A 319 -31.23 -1.75 -9.09
CA HIS A 319 -30.09 -1.85 -8.20
C HIS A 319 -29.16 -0.64 -8.35
N GLN A 320 -28.58 -0.22 -7.24
CA GLN A 320 -27.60 0.87 -7.21
C GLN A 320 -26.49 0.55 -6.22
N ILE A 321 -25.26 0.83 -6.61
CA ILE A 321 -24.13 0.68 -5.68
C ILE A 321 -24.00 1.98 -4.89
N MET A 322 -23.96 1.83 -3.57
CA MET A 322 -23.76 2.89 -2.63
C MET A 322 -22.37 2.78 -2.03
N GLN A 323 -21.79 3.92 -1.74
CA GLN A 323 -20.53 4.02 -1.01
C GLN A 323 -20.65 4.96 0.18
N ILE A 324 -19.90 4.64 1.22
CA ILE A 324 -19.53 5.57 2.27
C ILE A 324 -18.04 5.40 2.53
N SER A 325 -17.34 6.49 2.81
CA SER A 325 -15.89 6.46 3.03
C SER A 325 -15.49 7.34 4.20
N GLN A 326 -14.37 7.01 4.83
CA GLN A 326 -13.83 7.75 5.97
C GLN A 326 -12.30 7.72 6.02
N PRO A 327 -11.65 8.87 6.28
CA PRO A 327 -10.22 8.91 6.57
C PRO A 327 -9.87 8.10 7.83
N VAL A 328 -8.81 7.30 7.76
CA VAL A 328 -8.33 6.49 8.88
C VAL A 328 -7.48 7.32 9.83
N SER A 329 -6.73 8.29 9.31
CA SER A 329 -5.99 9.23 10.15
C SER A 329 -6.92 10.18 10.91
N THR A 330 -6.65 10.35 12.22
CA THR A 330 -7.30 11.40 13.02
C THR A 330 -6.88 12.81 12.62
N LEU A 331 -5.84 12.96 11.79
CA LEU A 331 -5.43 14.22 11.18
C LEU A 331 -6.39 14.60 10.01
N GLY A 332 -7.33 13.74 9.63
CA GLY A 332 -8.10 13.88 8.39
C GLY A 332 -7.29 13.45 7.17
N PRO A 333 -7.70 13.82 5.95
CA PRO A 333 -7.08 13.32 4.72
C PRO A 333 -5.57 13.61 4.68
N LEU A 334 -4.76 12.60 4.34
CA LEU A 334 -3.31 12.76 4.14
C LEU A 334 -2.97 13.75 3.01
N SER A 335 -3.89 14.05 2.10
CA SER A 335 -3.71 15.13 1.11
C SER A 335 -3.59 16.52 1.74
N SER A 336 -3.96 16.73 3.01
CA SER A 336 -3.88 18.03 3.69
C SER A 336 -3.41 17.94 5.14
N TRP A 337 -2.47 17.03 5.44
CA TRP A 337 -2.04 16.78 6.82
C TRP A 337 -1.23 17.94 7.42
N MET A 338 -0.55 18.76 6.60
CA MET A 338 0.29 19.87 7.07
C MET A 338 -0.53 21.07 7.58
N ARG A 339 -1.85 21.08 7.42
CA ARG A 339 -2.74 22.11 8.00
C ARG A 339 -2.66 22.20 9.54
N TRP A 340 -2.24 21.13 10.20
CA TRP A 340 -2.11 21.06 11.66
C TRP A 340 -0.74 21.49 12.17
N LEU A 341 0.22 21.71 11.27
CA LEU A 341 1.55 22.16 11.66
C LEU A 341 1.52 23.60 12.17
N PRO A 342 2.20 23.91 13.29
CA PRO A 342 2.34 25.29 13.74
C PRO A 342 3.07 26.14 12.70
N GLN A 343 2.60 27.37 12.53
CA GLN A 343 3.07 28.28 11.47
C GLN A 343 4.55 28.66 11.61
N THR A 344 5.05 28.77 12.85
CA THR A 344 6.40 29.27 13.15
C THR A 344 7.48 28.19 13.16
N VAL A 345 7.11 26.91 13.06
CA VAL A 345 8.07 25.81 13.04
C VAL A 345 8.88 25.86 11.74
N PRO A 346 10.22 25.78 11.76
CA PRO A 346 11.00 25.65 10.53
C PRO A 346 10.72 24.30 9.87
N ILE A 347 10.65 24.24 8.54
CA ILE A 347 10.33 22.99 7.84
C ILE A 347 11.38 21.90 8.08
N SER A 348 12.61 22.27 8.47
CA SER A 348 13.66 21.34 8.89
C SER A 348 13.28 20.51 10.10
N HIS A 349 12.36 20.97 10.96
CA HIS A 349 11.84 20.22 12.11
C HIS A 349 10.61 19.37 11.79
N VAL A 350 10.04 19.49 10.59
CA VAL A 350 8.89 18.68 10.18
C VAL A 350 9.41 17.32 9.70
N THR A 351 8.85 16.25 10.24
CA THR A 351 9.12 14.90 9.74
C THR A 351 8.33 14.69 8.45
N LEU A 352 9.01 14.52 7.33
CA LEU A 352 8.38 14.42 6.01
C LEU A 352 8.52 13.00 5.44
N PRO A 353 7.41 12.37 5.01
CA PRO A 353 7.51 11.21 4.14
C PRO A 353 7.94 11.65 2.73
N GLY A 354 8.89 10.93 2.16
CA GLY A 354 9.44 11.18 0.83
C GLY A 354 9.49 9.92 -0.02
N THR A 355 9.59 10.10 -1.33
CA THR A 355 9.79 9.00 -2.29
C THR A 355 11.12 9.16 -3.02
N HIS A 356 11.87 8.07 -3.12
CA HIS A 356 13.10 8.00 -3.90
C HIS A 356 12.73 7.83 -5.38
N ASP A 357 13.43 8.56 -6.24
CA ASP A 357 13.19 8.60 -7.67
C ASP A 357 11.70 8.61 -8.03
N SER A 358 10.99 9.63 -7.51
CA SER A 358 9.53 9.66 -7.41
C SER A 358 8.83 9.45 -8.75
N GLY A 359 9.48 9.83 -9.85
CA GLY A 359 8.94 9.67 -11.20
C GLY A 359 9.20 8.31 -11.83
N ALA A 360 10.02 7.43 -11.23
CA ALA A 360 10.33 6.07 -11.71
C ALA A 360 9.19 5.09 -11.44
N LEU A 361 8.08 5.34 -12.12
CA LEU A 361 6.82 4.61 -12.06
C LEU A 361 6.88 3.25 -12.77
N ASP A 362 6.11 2.29 -12.29
CA ASP A 362 5.89 1.01 -12.95
C ASP A 362 5.31 1.20 -14.35
N ARG A 363 5.90 0.50 -15.32
CA ARG A 363 5.43 0.51 -16.72
C ARG A 363 4.37 -0.58 -16.89
N PRO A 364 3.29 -0.35 -17.63
CA PRO A 364 2.33 -1.41 -17.91
C PRO A 364 2.96 -2.52 -18.76
N PRO A 365 2.65 -3.81 -18.52
CA PRO A 365 3.20 -4.92 -19.31
C PRO A 365 2.90 -4.82 -20.81
N SER A 366 1.79 -4.17 -21.18
CA SER A 366 1.38 -3.93 -22.57
C SER A 366 2.28 -2.94 -23.32
N TRP A 367 3.19 -2.25 -22.62
CA TRP A 367 4.09 -1.27 -23.22
C TRP A 367 5.13 -1.91 -24.16
N ASN A 368 5.78 -2.98 -23.71
CA ASN A 368 6.84 -3.67 -24.45
C ASN A 368 7.11 -5.03 -23.80
N VAL A 369 7.55 -6.03 -24.58
CA VAL A 369 7.99 -7.35 -24.08
C VAL A 369 9.10 -7.26 -23.03
N LEU A 370 9.90 -6.19 -23.02
CA LEU A 370 10.94 -5.96 -22.00
C LEU A 370 10.44 -5.19 -20.75
N ALA A 371 9.20 -4.71 -20.73
CA ALA A 371 8.67 -3.93 -19.61
C ALA A 371 8.80 -4.64 -18.24
N PRO A 372 8.54 -5.96 -18.11
CA PRO A 372 8.72 -6.66 -16.83
C PRO A 372 10.17 -6.63 -16.33
N LEU A 373 11.14 -6.78 -17.24
CA LEU A 373 12.56 -6.72 -16.88
C LEU A 373 12.97 -5.29 -16.50
N MET A 374 12.48 -4.29 -17.24
CA MET A 374 12.77 -2.88 -16.93
C MET A 374 12.16 -2.44 -15.60
N ASN A 375 10.95 -2.92 -15.27
CA ASN A 375 10.32 -2.64 -13.98
C ASN A 375 11.11 -3.21 -12.81
N ARG A 376 11.71 -4.40 -12.98
CA ARG A 376 12.56 -5.01 -11.95
C ARG A 376 13.82 -4.19 -11.66
N VAL A 377 14.39 -3.53 -12.66
CA VAL A 377 15.70 -2.84 -12.51
C VAL A 377 15.57 -1.38 -12.11
N GLY A 378 14.55 -0.69 -12.62
CA GLY A 378 14.48 0.78 -12.54
C GLY A 378 13.12 1.35 -12.15
N THR A 379 12.21 0.54 -11.62
CA THR A 379 11.04 1.08 -10.91
C THR A 379 11.41 1.32 -9.46
N CYS A 380 11.05 2.50 -8.96
CA CYS A 380 11.11 2.85 -7.54
C CYS A 380 9.72 3.09 -6.94
N GLN A 381 8.71 3.39 -7.76
CA GLN A 381 7.35 3.71 -7.33
C GLN A 381 6.28 2.99 -8.17
N THR A 382 5.18 2.62 -7.52
CA THR A 382 3.92 2.12 -8.10
C THR A 382 2.86 3.22 -8.18
N MET A 383 3.01 4.29 -7.40
CA MET A 383 2.11 5.43 -7.36
C MET A 383 2.57 6.53 -8.33
N PRO A 384 1.71 7.06 -9.23
CA PRO A 384 2.02 8.27 -9.98
C PRO A 384 2.17 9.48 -9.02
N ILE A 385 2.80 10.56 -9.49
CA ILE A 385 3.10 11.76 -8.67
C ILE A 385 1.85 12.31 -7.96
N SER A 386 0.73 12.46 -8.69
CA SER A 386 -0.53 12.94 -8.12
C SER A 386 -1.00 12.11 -6.93
N LEU A 387 -0.84 10.79 -7.02
CA LEU A 387 -1.22 9.88 -5.96
C LEU A 387 -0.24 9.89 -4.80
N GLN A 388 1.07 9.97 -5.04
CA GLN A 388 2.06 10.13 -3.97
C GLN A 388 1.71 11.33 -3.09
N LEU A 389 1.34 12.46 -3.70
CA LEU A 389 0.90 13.66 -2.99
C LEU A 389 -0.39 13.42 -2.19
N ARG A 390 -1.40 12.77 -2.78
CA ARG A 390 -2.63 12.38 -2.06
C ARG A 390 -2.37 11.41 -0.90
N ALA A 391 -1.36 10.55 -1.03
CA ALA A 391 -0.93 9.62 0.01
C ALA A 391 -0.15 10.28 1.15
N GLY A 392 0.17 11.58 1.04
CA GLY A 392 0.82 12.35 2.10
C GLY A 392 2.32 12.57 1.89
N ILE A 393 2.89 12.09 0.78
CA ILE A 393 4.29 12.36 0.39
C ILE A 393 4.47 13.86 0.15
N ARG A 394 5.54 14.43 0.73
CA ARG A 394 5.86 15.87 0.63
C ARG A 394 7.30 16.14 0.25
N PHE A 395 8.13 15.11 0.19
CA PHE A 395 9.46 15.16 -0.41
C PHE A 395 9.49 14.30 -1.67
N LEU A 396 9.89 14.89 -2.80
CA LEU A 396 10.00 14.20 -4.08
C LEU A 396 11.44 14.25 -4.57
N ASP A 397 12.08 13.10 -4.80
CA ASP A 397 13.36 13.00 -5.51
C ASP A 397 13.05 12.90 -7.01
N ILE A 398 13.07 14.05 -7.69
CA ILE A 398 12.81 14.17 -9.13
C ILE A 398 14.13 14.15 -9.89
N ARG A 399 14.24 13.17 -10.77
CA ARG A 399 15.41 12.98 -11.62
C ARG A 399 15.01 13.22 -13.07
N GLY A 400 15.81 13.99 -13.79
CA GLY A 400 15.47 14.35 -15.15
C GLY A 400 16.65 14.60 -16.06
N GLY A 401 16.33 14.73 -17.34
CA GLY A 401 17.30 14.95 -18.40
C GLY A 401 16.65 14.84 -19.76
N TYR A 402 17.46 14.65 -20.80
CA TYR A 402 16.99 14.51 -22.18
C TYR A 402 17.15 13.06 -22.65
N GLY A 403 16.27 12.64 -23.56
CA GLY A 403 16.38 11.34 -24.20
C GLY A 403 17.70 11.19 -24.97
N TRP A 404 18.21 9.96 -25.05
CA TRP A 404 19.42 9.67 -25.83
C TRP A 404 19.19 10.04 -27.31
N ARG A 405 20.02 10.95 -27.84
CA ARG A 405 20.01 11.36 -29.26
C ARG A 405 20.15 10.11 -30.15
N GLY A 406 19.04 9.71 -30.77
CA GLY A 406 18.95 8.55 -31.66
C GLY A 406 17.94 7.48 -31.24
N TRP A 407 17.45 7.51 -30.00
CA TRP A 407 16.36 6.63 -29.54
C TRP A 407 15.07 7.42 -29.30
N ILE A 408 15.17 8.61 -28.68
CA ILE A 408 14.03 9.45 -28.34
C ILE A 408 14.49 10.91 -28.47
N GLY A 409 14.25 11.53 -29.62
CA GLY A 409 14.63 12.91 -29.88
C GLY A 409 13.65 13.90 -29.25
N THR A 410 13.65 14.05 -27.92
CA THR A 410 12.86 15.09 -27.26
C THR A 410 13.65 16.39 -27.15
N GLU A 411 12.94 17.52 -27.30
CA GLU A 411 13.50 18.85 -27.03
C GLU A 411 13.20 19.35 -25.61
N GLU A 412 12.37 18.65 -24.85
CA GLU A 412 12.06 18.99 -23.46
C GLU A 412 12.71 18.00 -22.50
N ALA A 413 13.04 18.50 -21.30
CA ALA A 413 13.53 17.66 -20.21
C ALA A 413 12.40 16.78 -19.67
N ILE A 414 12.67 15.49 -19.55
CA ILE A 414 11.74 14.45 -19.09
C ILE A 414 12.27 13.79 -17.82
N VAL A 415 11.41 13.05 -17.12
CA VAL A 415 11.78 12.22 -15.97
C VAL A 415 12.67 11.04 -16.39
N HIS A 416 13.70 10.76 -15.58
CA HIS A 416 14.71 9.72 -15.81
C HIS A 416 14.93 8.83 -14.58
N HIS A 417 15.47 7.63 -14.81
CA HIS A 417 16.12 6.78 -13.82
C HIS A 417 17.49 6.36 -14.39
N GLY A 418 18.55 7.02 -13.92
CA GLY A 418 19.89 6.94 -14.49
C GLY A 418 19.91 7.31 -15.98
N PRO A 419 20.55 6.49 -16.84
CA PRO A 419 20.64 6.80 -18.27
C PRO A 419 19.32 6.64 -19.03
N MET A 420 18.27 6.07 -18.40
CA MET A 420 17.04 5.69 -19.08
C MET A 420 15.89 6.64 -18.72
N PRO A 421 15.16 7.18 -19.72
CA PRO A 421 13.93 7.89 -19.44
C PRO A 421 12.84 6.95 -18.90
N ILE A 422 11.99 7.47 -18.02
CA ILE A 422 10.82 6.74 -17.54
C ILE A 422 9.69 6.86 -18.55
N LEU A 423 8.93 5.78 -18.71
CA LEU A 423 7.88 5.63 -19.72
C LEU A 423 6.53 5.37 -19.05
N PRO A 424 5.41 5.95 -19.53
CA PRO A 424 5.35 6.97 -20.58
C PRO A 424 6.13 8.23 -20.18
N TYR A 425 6.72 8.93 -21.15
CA TYR A 425 7.55 10.10 -20.86
C TYR A 425 6.73 11.13 -20.11
N LEU A 426 7.24 11.57 -18.96
CA LEU A 426 6.67 12.66 -18.19
C LEU A 426 7.58 13.88 -18.33
N PRO A 427 7.20 14.90 -19.12
CA PRO A 427 7.94 16.16 -19.17
C PRO A 427 7.99 16.82 -17.79
N LEU A 428 9.14 17.37 -17.41
CA LEU A 428 9.28 18.06 -16.12
C LEU A 428 8.35 19.28 -16.02
N ARG A 429 8.07 19.95 -17.14
CA ARG A 429 7.04 21.01 -17.24
C ARG A 429 5.66 20.51 -16.79
N GLU A 430 5.26 19.33 -17.26
CA GLU A 430 3.98 18.73 -16.91
C GLU A 430 3.97 18.30 -15.44
N LEU A 431 5.05 17.66 -14.98
CA LEU A 431 5.22 17.29 -13.58
C LEU A 431 5.06 18.51 -12.66
N PHE A 432 5.76 19.62 -12.95
CA PHE A 432 5.62 20.85 -12.16
C PHE A 432 4.19 21.40 -12.20
N THR A 433 3.50 21.29 -13.33
CA THR A 433 2.09 21.68 -13.43
C THR A 433 1.20 20.84 -12.51
N GLN A 434 1.46 19.53 -12.39
CA GLN A 434 0.77 18.67 -11.42
C GLN A 434 1.04 19.09 -9.98
N LEU A 435 2.29 19.45 -9.65
CA LEU A 435 2.65 19.95 -8.30
C LEU A 435 1.91 21.25 -7.98
N TYR A 436 1.82 22.17 -8.95
CA TYR A 436 1.10 23.44 -8.77
C TYR A 436 -0.39 23.20 -8.53
N GLY A 437 -1.03 22.32 -9.32
CA GLY A 437 -2.43 21.96 -9.15
C GLY A 437 -2.71 21.39 -7.76
N PHE A 438 -1.85 20.49 -7.28
CA PHE A 438 -1.96 19.96 -5.92
C PHE A 438 -1.88 21.06 -4.84
N LEU A 439 -0.97 22.03 -4.98
CA LEU A 439 -0.84 23.14 -4.04
C LEU A 439 -1.98 24.16 -4.14
N ASP A 440 -2.62 24.29 -5.30
CA ASP A 440 -3.85 25.07 -5.46
C ASP A 440 -5.02 24.42 -4.71
N ASP A 441 -5.17 23.10 -4.83
CA ASP A 441 -6.22 22.33 -4.15
C ASP A 441 -5.97 22.19 -2.64
N HIS A 442 -4.70 22.20 -2.22
CA HIS A 442 -4.26 21.99 -0.84
C HIS A 442 -3.31 23.09 -0.36
N PRO A 443 -3.79 24.34 -0.18
CA PRO A 443 -2.95 25.50 0.11
C PRO A 443 -2.28 25.48 1.49
N SER A 444 -2.66 24.54 2.37
CA SER A 444 -1.97 24.31 3.64
C SER A 444 -0.64 23.58 3.46
N GLU A 445 -0.45 22.88 2.35
CA GLU A 445 0.69 22.01 2.14
C GLU A 445 1.87 22.77 1.54
N PHE A 446 3.05 22.17 1.64
CA PHE A 446 4.26 22.60 0.97
C PHE A 446 5.01 21.37 0.46
N LEU A 447 5.81 21.53 -0.59
CA LEU A 447 6.59 20.45 -1.17
C LEU A 447 8.08 20.74 -1.06
N VAL A 448 8.88 19.70 -0.93
CA VAL A 448 10.34 19.75 -1.08
C VAL A 448 10.69 18.90 -2.30
N VAL A 449 11.30 19.51 -3.31
CA VAL A 449 11.70 18.80 -4.53
C VAL A 449 13.22 18.75 -4.58
N SER A 450 13.77 17.55 -4.42
CA SER A 450 15.15 17.22 -4.77
C SER A 450 15.22 17.06 -6.28
N LEU A 451 15.83 18.02 -6.98
CA LEU A 451 15.90 18.00 -8.45
C LEU A 451 17.32 17.68 -8.90
N LYS A 452 17.49 16.53 -9.58
CA LYS A 452 18.78 16.04 -10.06
C LYS A 452 18.80 15.90 -11.59
N TYR A 453 19.90 16.31 -12.21
CA TYR A 453 20.24 15.86 -13.56
C TYR A 453 20.83 14.46 -13.49
N ASP A 454 20.19 13.48 -14.11
CA ASP A 454 20.49 12.06 -13.90
C ASP A 454 21.10 11.30 -15.08
N PRO A 455 20.94 11.69 -16.36
CA PRO A 455 21.63 11.01 -17.45
C PRO A 455 23.15 11.04 -17.27
N ASN A 456 23.80 9.91 -17.58
CA ASN A 456 25.25 9.82 -17.61
C ASN A 456 25.82 10.71 -18.72
N GLY A 457 26.90 11.44 -18.41
CA GLY A 457 27.65 12.24 -19.38
C GLY A 457 27.88 13.69 -18.96
N GLU A 458 28.99 14.27 -19.43
CA GLU A 458 29.27 15.70 -19.41
C GLU A 458 28.93 16.29 -20.78
N GLY A 459 28.45 17.53 -20.84
CA GLY A 459 28.16 18.15 -22.14
C GLY A 459 27.07 19.24 -22.13
N PRO A 460 26.64 19.70 -23.33
CA PRO A 460 25.69 20.80 -23.50
C PRO A 460 24.32 20.52 -22.86
N ASP A 461 23.94 19.26 -22.70
CA ASP A 461 22.66 18.87 -22.11
C ASP A 461 22.55 19.23 -20.62
N ARG A 462 23.67 19.25 -19.85
CA ARG A 462 23.65 19.72 -18.46
C ARG A 462 23.36 21.22 -18.37
N ARG A 463 24.00 22.01 -19.23
CA ARG A 463 23.78 23.46 -19.32
C ARG A 463 22.34 23.75 -19.74
N ARG A 464 21.88 23.07 -20.79
CA ARG A 464 20.51 23.18 -21.28
C ARG A 464 19.50 22.82 -20.19
N PHE A 465 19.72 21.74 -19.45
CA PHE A 465 18.87 21.34 -18.33
C PHE A 465 18.80 22.44 -17.27
N ALA A 466 19.96 22.98 -16.86
CA ALA A 466 20.01 24.06 -15.87
C ALA A 466 19.28 25.33 -16.35
N GLU A 467 19.47 25.72 -17.61
CA GLU A 467 18.79 26.87 -18.24
C GLU A 467 17.27 26.65 -18.33
N GLU A 468 16.84 25.47 -18.75
CA GLU A 468 15.43 25.09 -18.84
C GLU A 468 14.77 25.07 -17.46
N MET A 469 15.41 24.45 -16.46
CA MET A 469 14.87 24.40 -15.09
C MET A 469 14.77 25.80 -14.47
N CYS A 470 15.80 26.63 -14.61
CA CYS A 470 15.73 28.02 -14.16
C CYS A 470 14.57 28.76 -14.84
N SER A 471 14.45 28.66 -16.18
CA SER A 471 13.37 29.29 -16.94
C SER A 471 11.97 28.84 -16.49
N LEU A 472 11.77 27.53 -16.28
CA LEU A 472 10.50 26.99 -15.81
C LEU A 472 10.14 27.47 -14.41
N ILE A 473 11.10 27.44 -13.50
CA ILE A 473 10.94 27.77 -12.07
C ILE A 473 10.77 29.29 -11.86
N THR A 474 11.47 30.13 -12.62
CA THR A 474 11.36 31.60 -12.52
C THR A 474 10.34 32.21 -13.48
N SER A 475 9.63 31.39 -14.27
CA SER A 475 8.51 31.86 -15.08
C SER A 475 7.44 32.55 -14.21
N GLU A 476 6.58 33.39 -14.81
CA GLU A 476 5.50 34.09 -14.09
C GLU A 476 4.63 33.11 -13.26
N ARG A 477 4.36 31.92 -13.80
CA ARG A 477 3.65 30.87 -13.07
C ARG A 477 4.56 30.22 -12.02
N GLY A 478 5.78 29.82 -12.38
CA GLY A 478 6.71 29.15 -11.47
C GLY A 478 7.05 29.97 -10.23
N ALA A 479 7.27 31.28 -10.39
CA ALA A 479 7.59 32.21 -9.30
C ALA A 479 6.49 32.30 -8.23
N GLN A 480 5.25 31.89 -8.54
CA GLN A 480 4.17 31.81 -7.57
C GLN A 480 4.33 30.62 -6.61
N TYR A 481 5.02 29.56 -7.02
CA TYR A 481 5.13 28.31 -6.27
C TYR A 481 6.53 28.05 -5.74
N TRP A 482 7.59 28.37 -6.48
CA TRP A 482 8.93 28.00 -6.04
C TRP A 482 9.53 29.00 -5.05
N LEU A 483 10.11 28.47 -3.97
CA LEU A 483 11.04 29.18 -3.11
C LEU A 483 12.46 28.80 -3.53
N THR A 484 13.12 29.74 -4.21
CA THR A 484 14.50 29.58 -4.67
C THR A 484 15.51 30.28 -3.78
N THR A 485 15.06 30.91 -2.68
CA THR A 485 15.96 31.45 -1.66
C THR A 485 16.68 30.31 -0.95
N PRO A 486 18.02 30.39 -0.75
CA PRO A 486 18.80 29.35 -0.09
C PRO A 486 18.63 29.40 1.44
N ALA A 487 17.41 29.30 1.96
CA ALA A 487 17.09 29.35 3.38
C ALA A 487 16.12 28.22 3.77
N ILE A 488 16.12 27.82 5.05
CA ILE A 488 15.05 26.96 5.60
C ILE A 488 13.86 27.86 5.96
N PRO A 489 12.72 27.80 5.24
CA PRO A 489 11.54 28.57 5.60
C PRO A 489 10.85 28.00 6.84
N THR A 490 10.06 28.84 7.49
CA THR A 490 9.00 28.41 8.40
C THR A 490 7.88 27.70 7.63
N VAL A 491 7.06 26.91 8.33
CA VAL A 491 5.86 26.30 7.76
C VAL A 491 4.97 27.36 7.11
N GLN A 492 4.80 28.54 7.71
CA GLN A 492 3.99 29.63 7.16
C GLN A 492 4.52 30.11 5.81
N GLU A 493 5.82 30.35 5.71
CA GLU A 493 6.47 30.80 4.48
C GLU A 493 6.46 29.72 3.40
N ALA A 494 6.50 28.45 3.82
CA ALA A 494 6.47 27.30 2.93
C ALA A 494 5.08 26.99 2.36
N ARG A 495 3.97 27.40 3.00
CA ARG A 495 2.62 27.05 2.54
C ARG A 495 2.39 27.49 1.10
N LYS A 496 1.82 26.59 0.29
CA LYS A 496 1.62 26.75 -1.16
C LYS A 496 2.93 26.92 -1.94
N LYS A 497 4.07 26.51 -1.38
CA LYS A 497 5.38 26.59 -2.02
C LYS A 497 6.06 25.25 -2.24
N ILE A 498 7.00 25.27 -3.18
CA ILE A 498 7.93 24.21 -3.49
C ILE A 498 9.33 24.69 -3.13
N ILE A 499 9.97 24.04 -2.17
CA ILE A 499 11.36 24.29 -1.78
C ILE A 499 12.25 23.47 -2.71
N LEU A 500 13.13 24.15 -3.45
CA LEU A 500 14.08 23.51 -4.34
C LEU A 500 15.31 23.05 -3.56
N LEU A 501 15.53 21.74 -3.50
CA LEU A 501 16.82 21.14 -3.15
C LEU A 501 17.55 20.80 -4.45
N ARG A 502 18.50 21.65 -4.85
CA ARG A 502 19.17 21.60 -6.16
C ARG A 502 20.32 20.59 -6.14
N ARG A 503 20.19 19.51 -6.92
CA ARG A 503 21.23 18.48 -7.17
C ARG A 503 21.73 18.50 -8.62
N TYR A 504 21.75 19.68 -9.24
CA TYR A 504 22.36 19.91 -10.56
C TYR A 504 23.17 21.20 -10.56
N GLN A 505 24.17 21.26 -11.44
CA GLN A 505 25.09 22.39 -11.57
C GLN A 505 24.42 23.63 -12.17
N LEU A 506 24.73 24.81 -11.65
CA LEU A 506 24.45 26.10 -12.32
C LEU A 506 25.64 26.53 -13.17
N PHE A 507 25.39 27.36 -14.17
CA PHE A 507 26.42 27.91 -15.05
C PHE A 507 26.38 29.45 -15.01
N ASP A 508 27.36 30.11 -15.64
CA ASP A 508 27.43 31.58 -15.64
C ASP A 508 26.27 32.27 -16.39
N THR A 509 25.45 31.51 -17.12
CA THR A 509 24.33 32.03 -17.91
C THR A 509 23.04 32.23 -17.08
N GLN A 510 23.00 31.74 -15.84
CA GLN A 510 21.86 31.89 -14.95
C GLN A 510 21.89 33.24 -14.19
N PRO A 511 20.73 33.89 -13.95
CA PRO A 511 20.66 35.27 -13.47
C PRO A 511 21.06 35.47 -12.00
N THR A 512 21.12 34.42 -11.18
CA THR A 512 21.55 34.50 -9.77
C THR A 512 22.40 33.28 -9.38
N PRO A 513 23.52 33.48 -8.64
CA PRO A 513 24.29 32.37 -8.08
C PRO A 513 23.52 31.61 -6.98
N GLU A 514 22.53 32.28 -6.39
CA GLU A 514 21.60 31.71 -5.41
C GLU A 514 20.35 31.19 -6.12
N PHE A 515 20.19 29.86 -6.16
CA PHE A 515 19.04 29.19 -6.78
C PHE A 515 18.73 27.86 -6.08
N GLY A 516 17.78 27.91 -5.16
CA GLY A 516 17.43 26.81 -4.26
C GLY A 516 18.53 26.53 -3.23
N ILE A 517 18.32 25.49 -2.44
CA ILE A 517 19.32 24.98 -1.52
C ILE A 517 20.29 24.12 -2.31
N ASN A 518 21.56 24.53 -2.35
CA ASN A 518 22.60 23.81 -3.05
C ASN A 518 22.90 22.48 -2.36
N ALA A 519 22.66 21.38 -3.07
CA ALA A 519 23.02 20.03 -2.67
C ALA A 519 23.78 19.31 -3.79
N PHE A 520 24.35 20.04 -4.75
CA PHE A 520 25.09 19.46 -5.86
C PHE A 520 26.57 19.26 -5.54
N ASP A 521 27.23 20.27 -4.97
CA ASP A 521 28.70 20.30 -4.89
C ASP A 521 29.30 19.27 -3.92
N ASP A 522 28.62 18.97 -2.81
CA ASP A 522 29.13 18.11 -1.73
C ASP A 522 28.30 16.82 -1.53
N TRP A 523 27.53 16.37 -2.54
CA TRP A 523 26.78 15.10 -2.42
C TRP A 523 27.72 13.90 -2.52
N ALA A 524 28.10 13.33 -1.37
CA ALA A 524 29.10 12.26 -1.31
C ALA A 524 28.51 10.88 -1.62
N GLU A 525 29.27 10.07 -2.38
CA GLU A 525 28.98 8.64 -2.58
C GLU A 525 29.70 7.80 -1.53
N GLN A 526 29.07 7.63 -0.37
CA GLN A 526 29.69 6.95 0.78
C GLN A 526 28.69 6.19 1.66
N ILE A 527 29.23 5.34 2.54
CA ILE A 527 28.46 4.48 3.45
C ILE A 527 27.87 5.25 4.63
N ASP A 528 28.62 6.20 5.18
CA ASP A 528 28.25 6.91 6.40
C ASP A 528 27.56 8.24 6.06
N PRO A 529 26.68 8.74 6.94
CA PRO A 529 26.04 10.02 6.72
C PRO A 529 27.07 11.12 6.47
N PHE A 530 26.78 12.02 5.53
CA PHE A 530 27.61 13.18 5.22
C PHE A 530 26.86 14.48 5.47
N THR A 531 27.63 15.57 5.51
CA THR A 531 27.09 16.91 5.76
C THR A 531 27.36 17.80 4.57
N ILE A 532 26.32 18.49 4.07
CA ILE A 532 26.45 19.56 3.08
C ILE A 532 26.19 20.89 3.79
N LEU A 533 27.10 21.84 3.65
CA LEU A 533 26.94 23.20 4.15
C LEU A 533 26.47 24.08 2.99
N SER A 534 25.31 24.72 3.13
CA SER A 534 24.90 25.71 2.14
C SER A 534 25.78 26.95 2.20
N ASP A 535 25.93 27.63 1.06
CA ASP A 535 26.63 28.90 0.99
C ASP A 535 26.06 29.95 1.98
N PRO A 536 26.89 30.84 2.53
CA PRO A 536 26.42 31.97 3.33
C PRO A 536 25.40 32.83 2.57
N PRO A 537 24.46 33.52 3.25
CA PRO A 537 24.43 33.78 4.69
C PRO A 537 23.62 32.76 5.53
N ALA A 538 22.87 31.84 4.91
CA ALA A 538 21.88 31.02 5.62
C ALA A 538 22.45 29.86 6.45
N GLN A 539 23.66 29.37 6.15
CA GLN A 539 24.33 28.25 6.84
C GLN A 539 23.39 27.07 7.16
N ILE A 540 22.73 26.53 6.14
CA ILE A 540 21.93 25.31 6.26
C ILE A 540 22.88 24.13 6.35
N ILE A 541 22.60 23.21 7.29
CA ILE A 541 23.39 22.00 7.47
C ILE A 541 22.52 20.81 7.07
N LEU A 542 22.73 20.28 5.87
CA LEU A 542 22.04 19.06 5.43
C LEU A 542 22.81 17.86 5.98
N SER A 543 22.15 16.98 6.73
CA SER A 543 22.72 15.68 7.11
C SER A 543 22.05 14.58 6.30
N VAL A 544 22.82 13.91 5.45
CA VAL A 544 22.28 12.99 4.43
C VAL A 544 22.82 11.59 4.64
N GLN A 545 21.93 10.59 4.63
CA GLN A 545 22.28 9.17 4.49
C GLN A 545 21.76 8.67 3.15
N ASP A 546 22.67 8.31 2.25
CA ASP A 546 22.38 7.83 0.89
C ASP A 546 23.25 6.60 0.53
N ALA A 547 23.36 5.65 1.47
CA ALA A 547 24.07 4.38 1.27
C ALA A 547 23.25 3.45 0.36
N TYR A 548 23.16 3.78 -0.93
CA TYR A 548 22.29 3.12 -1.89
C TYR A 548 22.90 1.86 -2.52
N ASP A 549 24.23 1.72 -2.55
CA ASP A 549 24.92 0.60 -3.19
C ASP A 549 25.16 -0.54 -2.20
N LEU A 550 24.42 -1.64 -2.35
CA LEU A 550 24.57 -2.81 -1.49
C LEU A 550 25.94 -3.52 -1.65
N ASN A 551 26.75 -3.15 -2.65
CA ASN A 551 28.13 -3.63 -2.74
C ASN A 551 29.06 -2.96 -1.74
N TRP A 552 28.64 -1.88 -1.10
CA TRP A 552 29.42 -1.19 -0.06
C TRP A 552 29.35 -1.88 1.31
N ILE A 553 28.58 -2.96 1.46
CA ILE A 553 28.51 -3.72 2.71
C ILE A 553 29.90 -4.27 3.08
N PRO A 554 30.47 -3.86 4.24
CA PRO A 554 31.75 -4.35 4.72
C PRO A 554 31.74 -5.86 4.91
N GLU A 555 32.88 -6.52 4.65
CA GLU A 555 32.96 -7.99 4.63
C GLU A 555 32.56 -8.64 5.96
N ASP A 556 32.92 -8.02 7.08
CA ASP A 556 32.57 -8.43 8.44
C ASP A 556 31.07 -8.27 8.76
N GLN A 557 30.35 -7.45 8.00
CA GLN A 557 28.90 -7.21 8.17
C GLN A 557 28.04 -8.04 7.22
N ARG A 558 28.63 -8.78 6.26
CA ARG A 558 27.91 -9.65 5.30
C ARG A 558 27.22 -10.86 5.95
N ILE A 559 27.28 -11.00 7.27
CA ILE A 559 26.50 -11.95 8.05
C ILE A 559 25.04 -11.52 8.22
N GLN A 560 24.73 -10.24 8.03
CA GLN A 560 23.37 -9.69 8.03
C GLN A 560 22.78 -9.71 6.63
N SER A 561 21.45 -9.68 6.54
CA SER A 561 20.79 -9.44 5.26
C SER A 561 21.06 -8.02 4.76
N PRO A 562 21.15 -7.79 3.43
CA PRO A 562 21.29 -6.44 2.86
C PRO A 562 20.20 -5.46 3.33
N GLU A 563 18.97 -5.95 3.49
CA GLU A 563 17.82 -5.22 3.96
C GLU A 563 18.01 -4.76 5.42
N SER A 564 18.46 -5.66 6.30
CA SER A 564 18.79 -5.34 7.69
C SER A 564 19.96 -4.35 7.80
N TRP A 565 20.99 -4.52 6.97
CA TRP A 565 22.13 -3.60 6.94
C TRP A 565 21.71 -2.19 6.52
N LYS A 566 20.92 -2.06 5.45
CA LYS A 566 20.41 -0.77 4.99
C LYS A 566 19.53 -0.13 6.07
N MET A 567 18.66 -0.91 6.69
CA MET A 567 17.85 -0.42 7.80
C MET A 567 18.71 0.08 8.98
N ALA A 568 19.83 -0.56 9.29
CA ALA A 568 20.72 -0.08 10.36
C ALA A 568 21.25 1.33 10.07
N LYS A 569 21.57 1.63 8.80
CA LYS A 569 21.98 2.98 8.36
C LYS A 569 20.83 3.98 8.46
N VAL A 570 19.63 3.59 8.02
CA VAL A 570 18.41 4.41 8.17
C VAL A 570 18.16 4.73 9.64
N LYS A 571 18.15 3.71 10.50
CA LYS A 571 17.91 3.84 11.94
C LYS A 571 18.89 4.80 12.60
N ALA A 572 20.18 4.73 12.25
CA ALA A 572 21.20 5.59 12.86
C ALA A 572 20.89 7.08 12.65
N LEU A 573 20.52 7.48 11.43
CA LEU A 573 20.19 8.88 11.14
C LEU A 573 18.81 9.28 11.71
N LEU A 574 17.83 8.37 11.78
CA LEU A 574 16.56 8.63 12.47
C LEU A 574 16.76 8.89 13.97
N ASP A 575 17.60 8.09 14.63
CA ASP A 575 17.93 8.26 16.05
C ASP A 575 18.67 9.59 16.28
N GLN A 576 19.55 9.99 15.36
CA GLN A 576 20.23 11.29 15.44
C GLN A 576 19.25 12.46 15.30
N ALA A 577 18.37 12.43 14.29
CA ALA A 577 17.34 13.46 14.09
C ALA A 577 16.40 13.59 15.30
N ALA A 578 16.03 12.48 15.94
CA ALA A 578 15.17 12.47 17.12
C ALA A 578 15.75 13.21 18.34
N LEU A 579 17.08 13.29 18.42
CA LEU A 579 17.81 13.96 19.49
C LEU A 579 18.06 15.44 19.20
N ASP A 580 17.92 15.88 17.94
CA ASP A 580 18.19 17.25 17.54
C ASP A 580 17.07 18.22 17.98
N ARG A 581 17.49 19.39 18.48
CA ARG A 581 16.64 20.48 18.98
C ARG A 581 17.03 21.85 18.40
N ASP A 582 18.12 21.95 17.65
CA ASP A 582 18.75 23.23 17.29
C ASP A 582 18.18 23.84 16.00
N GLY A 583 17.38 23.09 15.23
CA GLY A 583 16.66 23.54 14.03
C GLY A 583 17.51 23.91 12.81
N LYS A 584 18.83 23.94 12.96
CA LYS A 584 19.81 24.22 11.89
C LYS A 584 20.06 23.04 10.96
N TRP A 585 19.90 21.84 11.50
CA TRP A 585 20.10 20.61 10.76
C TRP A 585 18.84 20.23 9.99
N TRP A 586 19.03 19.79 8.76
CA TRP A 586 17.98 19.19 7.98
C TRP A 586 18.39 17.77 7.56
N TYR A 587 17.74 16.78 8.15
CA TYR A 587 18.06 15.37 7.94
C TYR A 587 17.33 14.81 6.72
N ILE A 588 18.06 14.18 5.81
CA ILE A 588 17.53 13.48 4.63
C ILE A 588 18.01 12.03 4.66
N ASN A 589 17.08 11.09 4.77
CA ASN A 589 17.38 9.70 5.03
C ASN A 589 16.78 8.78 3.97
N PHE A 590 17.61 8.31 3.05
CA PHE A 590 17.18 7.38 2.01
C PHE A 590 17.09 5.96 2.56
N ALA A 591 15.88 5.41 2.59
CA ALA A 591 15.60 4.01 2.87
C ALA A 591 15.77 3.12 1.62
N SER A 592 15.83 3.72 0.43
CA SER A 592 16.09 3.03 -0.84
C SER A 592 17.52 2.51 -0.94
N ALA A 593 17.68 1.38 -1.63
CA ALA A 593 18.99 0.84 -2.04
C ALA A 593 18.83 -0.04 -3.28
N THR A 594 19.94 -0.26 -3.98
CA THR A 594 20.00 -0.96 -5.27
C THR A 594 21.34 -1.69 -5.42
N LYS A 595 21.63 -2.13 -6.66
CA LYS A 595 22.80 -2.87 -7.12
C LYS A 595 22.91 -4.25 -6.45
N PRO A 596 22.46 -5.32 -7.15
CA PRO A 596 22.56 -6.68 -6.64
C PRO A 596 23.96 -6.98 -6.08
N PRO A 597 24.07 -7.49 -4.84
CA PRO A 597 25.37 -7.77 -4.24
C PRO A 597 26.23 -8.71 -5.09
N LYS A 598 27.48 -8.32 -5.34
CA LYS A 598 28.49 -9.15 -6.03
C LYS A 598 29.12 -10.23 -5.13
N PHE A 599 28.62 -10.38 -3.90
CA PHE A 599 29.08 -11.36 -2.92
C PHE A 599 27.95 -12.31 -2.53
N LYS A 600 28.31 -13.48 -1.98
CA LYS A 600 27.33 -14.44 -1.45
C LYS A 600 26.69 -13.88 -0.19
N THR A 601 25.36 -13.83 -0.13
CA THR A 601 24.62 -13.49 1.08
C THR A 601 24.37 -14.73 1.93
N PRO A 602 24.08 -14.58 3.23
CA PRO A 602 23.69 -15.68 4.11
C PRO A 602 22.41 -16.40 3.65
N THR A 603 21.58 -15.72 2.85
CA THR A 603 20.25 -16.14 2.41
C THR A 603 20.20 -16.88 1.07
N GLY A 604 21.34 -17.33 0.55
CA GLY A 604 21.45 -18.24 -0.60
C GLY A 604 22.06 -17.66 -1.87
N PRO A 605 22.07 -18.42 -2.99
CA PRO A 605 22.60 -17.99 -4.27
C PRO A 605 21.77 -16.85 -4.87
N GLN A 606 22.43 -16.15 -5.78
CA GLN A 606 22.21 -14.79 -6.26
C GLN A 606 20.90 -14.59 -7.03
N TRP A 607 19.74 -14.73 -6.37
CA TRP A 607 18.55 -14.08 -6.90
C TRP A 607 18.80 -12.57 -6.86
N PRO A 608 18.69 -11.86 -8.00
CA PRO A 608 19.07 -10.47 -8.06
C PRO A 608 18.21 -9.66 -7.09
N ILE A 609 18.87 -8.92 -6.21
CA ILE A 609 18.24 -8.02 -5.25
C ILE A 609 17.94 -6.72 -5.97
N TRP A 610 16.65 -6.46 -6.17
CA TRP A 610 16.13 -5.29 -6.86
C TRP A 610 15.60 -4.24 -5.87
N PRO A 611 15.46 -2.96 -6.25
CA PRO A 611 14.88 -1.92 -5.38
C PRO A 611 13.58 -2.36 -4.72
N ARG A 612 12.68 -2.98 -5.50
CA ARG A 612 11.43 -3.56 -4.99
C ARG A 612 11.68 -4.56 -3.89
N SER A 613 12.53 -5.57 -4.10
CA SER A 613 12.80 -6.59 -3.09
C SER A 613 13.50 -6.04 -1.84
N VAL A 614 14.32 -4.99 -1.96
CA VAL A 614 14.94 -4.34 -0.79
C VAL A 614 13.89 -3.61 0.04
N ALA A 615 13.04 -2.81 -0.60
CA ALA A 615 12.00 -2.07 0.09
C ALA A 615 10.92 -3.00 0.63
N GLN A 616 10.54 -4.00 -0.18
CA GLN A 616 9.39 -4.86 0.00
C GLN A 616 9.70 -6.24 0.58
N GLY A 617 10.95 -6.57 0.89
CA GLY A 617 11.31 -7.91 1.33
C GLY A 617 11.15 -8.96 0.23
N ARG A 618 11.48 -10.21 0.55
CA ARG A 618 11.48 -11.31 -0.42
C ARG A 618 11.55 -12.67 0.24
N LEU A 619 11.08 -13.70 -0.46
CA LEU A 619 11.39 -15.09 -0.12
C LEU A 619 12.88 -15.38 -0.34
N VAL A 620 13.48 -16.03 0.64
CA VAL A 620 14.86 -16.50 0.66
C VAL A 620 14.91 -18.01 0.85
N THR A 621 15.87 -18.65 0.20
CA THR A 621 16.09 -20.10 0.36
C THR A 621 17.05 -20.32 1.53
N LEU A 622 16.64 -21.13 2.50
CA LEU A 622 17.50 -21.47 3.63
C LEU A 622 18.47 -22.58 3.25
N TYR A 623 19.77 -22.32 3.45
CA TYR A 623 20.83 -23.32 3.25
C TYR A 623 21.23 -23.90 4.61
N PRO A 624 21.00 -25.20 4.87
CA PRO A 624 21.35 -25.80 6.17
C PRO A 624 22.85 -25.77 6.47
N SER A 625 23.72 -25.63 5.46
CA SER A 625 25.16 -25.35 5.62
C SER A 625 25.80 -24.82 4.33
N LYS A 626 27.01 -24.24 4.41
CA LYS A 626 27.78 -23.81 3.22
C LYS A 626 28.05 -25.03 2.31
N GLY A 627 27.42 -25.06 1.14
CA GLY A 627 27.65 -26.10 0.12
C GLY A 627 26.64 -27.24 0.09
N SER A 628 25.62 -27.26 0.96
CA SER A 628 24.52 -28.23 0.88
C SER A 628 23.47 -27.81 -0.15
N HIS A 629 22.90 -28.76 -0.90
CA HIS A 629 21.66 -28.51 -1.64
C HIS A 629 20.51 -28.20 -0.66
N PRO A 630 19.62 -27.25 -0.97
CA PRO A 630 18.48 -26.98 -0.13
C PRO A 630 17.61 -28.25 -0.07
N SER A 631 17.19 -28.64 1.13
CA SER A 631 16.06 -29.56 1.28
C SER A 631 14.85 -28.93 0.58
N LYS A 632 14.11 -29.72 -0.21
CA LYS A 632 12.84 -29.26 -0.81
C LYS A 632 11.97 -28.63 0.29
N GLY A 633 11.52 -27.39 0.06
CA GLY A 633 10.61 -26.67 0.97
C GLY A 633 11.25 -25.81 2.07
N SER A 634 12.57 -25.60 2.09
CA SER A 634 13.21 -24.72 3.09
C SER A 634 13.28 -23.26 2.63
N TYR A 635 12.17 -22.53 2.74
CA TYR A 635 12.09 -21.10 2.46
C TYR A 635 11.80 -20.30 3.73
N ALA A 636 12.33 -19.08 3.81
CA ALA A 636 11.96 -18.07 4.80
C ALA A 636 11.67 -16.76 4.06
N TYR A 637 10.94 -15.85 4.69
CA TYR A 637 10.77 -14.51 4.14
C TYR A 637 11.70 -13.54 4.86
N GLU A 638 12.50 -12.81 4.09
CA GLU A 638 13.34 -11.71 4.56
C GLU A 638 12.53 -10.42 4.53
N LEU A 639 12.50 -9.71 5.66
CA LEU A 639 11.83 -8.42 5.77
C LEU A 639 12.56 -7.36 4.94
N GLY A 640 11.80 -6.53 4.24
CA GLY A 640 12.31 -5.37 3.53
C GLY A 640 12.61 -4.20 4.47
N VAL A 641 13.28 -3.19 3.95
CA VAL A 641 13.56 -1.96 4.69
C VAL A 641 12.26 -1.29 5.15
N ASN A 642 11.19 -1.29 4.33
CA ASN A 642 9.91 -0.69 4.72
C ASN A 642 9.22 -1.48 5.85
N ASP A 643 9.37 -2.82 5.90
CA ASP A 643 8.88 -3.63 7.03
C ASP A 643 9.58 -3.20 8.32
N HIS A 644 10.91 -3.15 8.28
CA HIS A 644 11.70 -2.81 9.44
C HIS A 644 11.48 -1.37 9.88
N LEU A 645 11.32 -0.43 8.94
CA LEU A 645 11.00 0.95 9.22
C LEU A 645 9.63 1.04 9.91
N ARG A 646 8.62 0.35 9.39
CA ARG A 646 7.29 0.28 10.02
C ARG A 646 7.38 -0.21 11.46
N LEU A 647 8.05 -1.35 11.69
CA LEU A 647 8.28 -1.90 13.04
C LEU A 647 9.05 -0.94 13.95
N TYR A 648 10.06 -0.26 13.40
CA TYR A 648 10.83 0.74 14.11
C TYR A 648 9.89 1.85 14.60
N LEU A 649 9.03 2.38 13.74
CA LEU A 649 8.13 3.50 14.01
C LEU A 649 7.01 3.19 15.01
N THR A 650 6.51 1.94 15.08
CA THR A 650 5.41 1.54 15.99
C THR A 650 5.69 1.85 17.47
N SER A 651 6.96 1.86 17.87
CA SER A 651 7.39 2.04 19.27
C SER A 651 8.00 3.41 19.55
N ARG A 652 7.99 4.34 18.58
CA ARG A 652 8.72 5.61 18.70
C ARG A 652 7.86 6.71 19.31
N PRO A 653 8.45 7.54 20.20
CA PRO A 653 7.77 8.74 20.63
C PRO A 653 7.60 9.69 19.43
N LYS A 654 6.52 10.47 19.46
CA LYS A 654 6.33 11.55 18.49
C LYS A 654 7.46 12.58 18.63
N GLY A 655 7.93 13.10 17.51
CA GLY A 655 9.04 14.04 17.44
C GLY A 655 9.53 14.26 16.00
N HIS A 656 10.71 14.89 15.91
CA HIS A 656 11.41 15.14 14.67
C HIS A 656 12.23 13.91 14.25
N TYR A 657 12.10 13.45 13.02
CA TYR A 657 12.87 12.32 12.47
C TYR A 657 13.44 12.62 11.07
N GLY A 658 13.41 13.88 10.64
CA GLY A 658 13.87 14.27 9.31
C GLY A 658 12.95 13.85 8.17
N ILE A 659 13.52 13.83 6.97
CA ILE A 659 12.87 13.36 5.75
C ILE A 659 13.18 11.87 5.59
N VAL A 660 12.16 11.04 5.44
CA VAL A 660 12.29 9.60 5.21
C VAL A 660 11.95 9.27 3.78
N VAL A 661 12.96 8.99 2.95
CA VAL A 661 12.82 8.85 1.50
C VAL A 661 12.77 7.36 1.11
N MET A 662 11.63 6.88 0.62
CA MET A 662 11.33 5.45 0.46
C MET A 662 11.13 5.05 -1.01
N ASP A 663 11.53 3.83 -1.36
CA ASP A 663 11.00 3.12 -2.53
C ASP A 663 9.68 2.44 -2.15
N PHE A 664 8.71 2.36 -3.06
CA PHE A 664 7.43 1.67 -2.88
C PHE A 664 6.75 2.01 -1.55
N ALA A 665 6.59 3.30 -1.28
CA ALA A 665 6.05 3.81 -0.02
C ALA A 665 4.60 3.37 0.26
N ASP A 666 3.90 2.86 -0.75
CA ASP A 666 2.53 2.32 -0.70
C ASP A 666 2.44 0.86 -0.28
N ARG A 667 3.54 0.10 -0.22
CA ARG A 667 3.49 -1.32 0.16
C ARG A 667 2.70 -1.55 1.45
N PHE A 668 2.97 -0.71 2.44
CA PHE A 668 2.11 -0.60 3.59
C PHE A 668 1.42 0.73 3.47
N GLU A 669 0.12 0.71 3.16
CA GLU A 669 -0.55 1.99 2.97
C GLU A 669 -0.53 2.83 4.29
N ASP A 670 -0.25 2.23 5.48
CA ASP A 670 -0.06 2.96 6.76
C ASP A 670 1.33 3.57 6.97
N LEU A 671 2.38 3.16 6.26
CA LEU A 671 3.74 3.59 6.55
C LEU A 671 3.91 5.11 6.40
N VAL A 672 3.36 5.67 5.34
CA VAL A 672 3.34 7.13 5.13
C VAL A 672 2.58 7.83 6.26
N ALA A 673 1.42 7.30 6.64
CA ALA A 673 0.63 7.83 7.75
C ALA A 673 1.39 7.76 9.09
N MET A 674 2.16 6.69 9.32
CA MET A 674 3.00 6.55 10.52
C MET A 674 4.09 7.62 10.58
N VAL A 675 4.78 7.89 9.47
CA VAL A 675 5.78 8.98 9.37
C VAL A 675 5.13 10.33 9.64
N VAL A 676 3.96 10.60 9.03
CA VAL A 676 3.18 11.82 9.27
C VAL A 676 2.80 11.96 10.76
N ASN A 677 2.36 10.87 11.39
CA ASN A 677 1.91 10.85 12.79
C ASN A 677 3.04 11.04 13.82
N LEU A 678 4.31 10.96 13.42
CA LEU A 678 5.44 11.32 14.29
C LEU A 678 5.46 12.81 14.58
N ASN A 679 4.90 13.66 13.70
CA ASN A 679 4.85 15.09 13.93
C ASN A 679 4.00 15.42 15.16
N HIS A 680 4.63 16.01 16.18
CA HIS A 680 3.97 16.51 17.38
C HIS A 680 4.71 17.76 17.85
N PHE A 681 3.95 18.85 17.94
CA PHE A 681 4.44 20.14 18.39
C PHE A 681 3.55 20.56 19.56
N VAL A 682 4.18 20.83 20.71
CA VAL A 682 3.51 21.23 21.95
C VAL A 682 3.31 22.74 21.96
#